data_AF-A0AAD5W4H5-F1
#
_entry.id   AF-A0AAD5W4H5-F1
#
_cell.length_a   1.000
_cell.length_b   1.000
_cell.length_c   1.000
_cell.angle_alpha   90.00
_cell.angle_beta   90.00
_cell.angle_gamma   90.00
#
_symmetry.space_group_name_H-M   'P 1'
#
loop_
_entity.id
_entity.type
_entity.pdbx_description
1 polymer ?
#
loop_
_entity_poly.entity_id
_entity_poly.type
_entity_poly.pdbx_seq_one_letter_code
_entity_poly.pdbx_strand_id
1 'polypeptide(L)'
;MSTRTYRDAIDHLNSLQSNAATLEAVRASGGRLSEFAIPEMLEYLERIGYSPNDLNALNVIHITGTKGKGSTSSFVNSILQQTKPSWKVGLYTSPHLVAVRERIRINGVPISEDDFTKYFFEVWDKLVENDKRKLPFTSLMPGYFRFMTLLAFHTFLKTKVEATVLEVGVGGAYDSTNIVPQPVVTGITALGIDHVSVLGKTLKEIAWQKSGIFKASSPVSLRLAGKHQIQNATIAVELARRFLQERHALPDASDLPQSFIDGLKATRWPGRCQTVADPLKDKLTWYLDGAHTVESLDCCMDWFLSPGIGVAAVGSSSPAKRVIVFNCTSGRSGQTFLGTIYDKIKAWANKSGGQPDTFFDHVIFCTNVTYADGHFKGGELKLMFLLNPQKKLNINLPDLTTKALSDEELLQLTTQNQLATAWSSIVPAFSKENIHVLPSIEHAVQQINLINDGSSPVKVLVAALAMSSPRTYRDAVDKLNSLQFDATRPASTPGRKDLLSDMVEYLGLMGYSPDNLNALNIIHITGTKGKGSTSAFVNSILRHTQPSWKVGLFTSPHLSTVRERIRINGVPVTEDVFTRYFFDVWDKLTEHDKGVSISESLKLPGYFRYITLLGFHIFLKEQVNATVLEVGVGGAFDATNVVPRPVVTGVTALGIDHVPQLGTTIRDIAWHKGGIFKKGVPALTIAQPQDGMEVLEARARELQPATGLAGKHQVQNAILAVELARQFLRERHILADESELPQSFVAGLEAARWPGRCQTVVDPVHKNLTWYLDGAHTLESLGFCMDWFLSPGVGIEAEASPVPSKRILVFNCTRGRPGATFIRVIYDKIATWADENDRETSMFFSHVIFCTNATYANGHFKHEFTSKVMSSEEFTTLTIQNELAIAWTSIIPEYAQNCIHVLPSIEDAVNRIKDIYSDNGDYTLKVLVTGSLHLVAGVVEDASLAQVIL
;
A
#
# COMPACT_ATOMS: atom_id res chain seq x y z
N MET A 1 -12.93 -31.07 -46.92
CA MET A 1 -12.97 -30.33 -45.63
C MET A 1 -12.79 -31.35 -44.52
N SER A 2 -12.07 -31.01 -43.45
CA SER A 2 -12.00 -31.89 -42.27
C SER A 2 -13.39 -32.01 -41.66
N THR A 3 -13.81 -33.22 -41.29
CA THR A 3 -15.11 -33.51 -40.66
C THR A 3 -15.10 -33.32 -39.14
N ARG A 4 -14.02 -32.78 -38.58
CA ARG A 4 -13.85 -32.58 -37.13
C ARG A 4 -14.67 -31.39 -36.65
N THR A 5 -15.36 -31.59 -35.54
CA THR A 5 -16.33 -30.67 -34.91
C THR A 5 -15.77 -30.04 -33.63
N TYR A 6 -16.47 -29.03 -33.09
CA TYR A 6 -16.19 -28.48 -31.76
C TYR A 6 -16.22 -29.56 -30.68
N ARG A 7 -17.16 -30.51 -30.76
CA ARG A 7 -17.23 -31.65 -29.84
C ARG A 7 -15.95 -32.50 -29.86
N ASP A 8 -15.42 -32.80 -31.04
CA ASP A 8 -14.17 -33.56 -31.17
C ASP A 8 -12.98 -32.82 -30.53
N ALA A 9 -12.94 -31.48 -30.67
CA ALA A 9 -11.93 -30.64 -30.02
C ALA A 9 -12.06 -30.67 -28.48
N ILE A 10 -13.28 -30.64 -27.94
CA ILE A 10 -13.54 -30.77 -26.50
C ILE A 10 -13.14 -32.14 -25.97
N ASP A 11 -13.50 -33.23 -26.66
CA ASP A 11 -13.18 -34.59 -26.24
C ASP A 11 -11.65 -34.85 -26.27
N HIS A 12 -10.95 -34.35 -27.29
CA HIS A 12 -9.48 -34.32 -27.32
C HIS A 12 -8.88 -33.45 -26.19
N LEU A 13 -9.40 -32.26 -25.94
CA LEU A 13 -8.90 -31.40 -24.86
C LEU A 13 -9.08 -32.05 -23.47
N ASN A 14 -10.23 -32.69 -23.22
CA ASN A 14 -10.52 -33.40 -21.98
C ASN A 14 -9.65 -34.66 -21.77
N SER A 15 -9.09 -35.23 -22.84
CA SER A 15 -8.07 -36.29 -22.76
C SER A 15 -6.76 -35.82 -22.10
N LEU A 16 -6.46 -34.51 -22.17
CA LEU A 16 -5.23 -33.91 -21.62
C LEU A 16 -5.32 -33.60 -20.11
N GLN A 17 -6.40 -34.00 -19.44
CA GLN A 17 -6.53 -33.81 -17.99
C GLN A 17 -5.73 -34.85 -17.20
N SER A 18 -4.92 -34.38 -16.27
CA SER A 18 -4.23 -35.22 -15.28
C SER A 18 -5.22 -35.97 -14.40
N ASN A 19 -5.06 -37.29 -14.27
CA ASN A 19 -5.81 -38.09 -13.30
C ASN A 19 -5.38 -37.78 -11.85
N ALA A 20 -6.23 -38.17 -10.88
CA ALA A 20 -5.99 -37.88 -9.46
C ALA A 20 -4.61 -38.35 -8.96
N ALA A 21 -4.18 -39.55 -9.37
CA ALA A 21 -2.86 -40.11 -9.04
C ALA A 21 -1.68 -39.23 -9.53
N THR A 22 -1.78 -38.62 -10.71
CA THR A 22 -0.75 -37.67 -11.19
C THR A 22 -0.71 -36.40 -10.34
N LEU A 23 -1.87 -35.89 -9.93
CA LEU A 23 -1.96 -34.72 -9.05
C LEU A 23 -1.40 -35.02 -7.64
N GLU A 24 -1.56 -36.24 -7.14
CA GLU A 24 -0.97 -36.69 -5.87
C GLU A 24 0.54 -36.89 -5.96
N ALA A 25 1.05 -37.46 -7.06
CA ALA A 25 2.50 -37.55 -7.31
C ALA A 25 3.17 -36.17 -7.35
N VAL A 26 2.52 -35.18 -8.00
CA VAL A 26 3.01 -33.78 -7.99
C VAL A 26 3.02 -33.20 -6.57
N ARG A 27 1.97 -33.44 -5.76
CA ARG A 27 1.91 -33.00 -4.35
C ARG A 27 3.00 -33.66 -3.51
N ALA A 28 3.29 -34.94 -3.72
CA ALA A 28 4.35 -35.68 -3.02
C ALA A 28 5.77 -35.19 -3.39
N SER A 29 5.97 -34.63 -4.59
CA SER A 29 7.29 -34.16 -5.08
C SER A 29 7.83 -32.89 -4.40
N GLY A 30 7.05 -32.23 -3.53
CA GLY A 30 7.47 -31.02 -2.82
C GLY A 30 7.72 -29.80 -3.72
N GLY A 31 7.17 -29.80 -4.94
CA GLY A 31 7.27 -28.67 -5.88
C GLY A 31 8.46 -28.70 -6.85
N ARG A 32 9.37 -29.68 -6.76
CA ARG A 32 10.54 -29.83 -7.67
C ARG A 32 10.17 -29.97 -9.16
N LEU A 33 8.94 -30.37 -9.48
CA LEU A 33 8.45 -30.45 -10.85
C LEU A 33 8.12 -29.07 -11.48
N SER A 34 8.07 -27.99 -10.69
CA SER A 34 7.73 -26.65 -11.20
C SER A 34 8.85 -25.98 -11.98
N GLU A 35 10.11 -26.24 -11.65
CA GLU A 35 11.29 -25.64 -12.32
C GLU A 35 11.39 -26.05 -13.80
N PHE A 36 10.90 -27.24 -14.16
CA PHE A 36 10.86 -27.73 -15.54
C PHE A 36 9.72 -27.12 -16.39
N ALA A 37 8.72 -26.48 -15.77
CA ALA A 37 7.51 -26.07 -16.46
C ALA A 37 7.73 -25.00 -17.54
N ILE A 38 8.70 -24.09 -17.34
CA ILE A 38 9.10 -23.09 -18.32
C ILE A 38 9.89 -23.74 -19.48
N PRO A 39 10.96 -24.52 -19.25
CA PRO A 39 11.61 -25.32 -20.29
C PRO A 39 10.67 -26.17 -21.15
N GLU A 40 9.73 -26.89 -20.53
CA GLU A 40 8.73 -27.68 -21.26
C GLU A 40 7.83 -26.79 -22.14
N MET A 41 7.33 -25.66 -21.62
CA MET A 41 6.50 -24.74 -22.39
C MET A 41 7.23 -24.10 -23.57
N LEU A 42 8.52 -23.81 -23.43
CA LEU A 42 9.37 -23.34 -24.53
C LEU A 42 9.54 -24.41 -25.61
N GLU A 43 9.70 -25.68 -25.23
CA GLU A 43 9.76 -26.81 -26.17
C GLU A 43 8.43 -27.03 -26.90
N TYR A 44 7.28 -26.96 -26.21
CA TYR A 44 5.98 -27.05 -26.89
C TYR A 44 5.73 -25.88 -27.84
N LEU A 45 6.17 -24.66 -27.48
CA LEU A 45 6.07 -23.48 -28.34
C LEU A 45 6.89 -23.67 -29.64
N GLU A 46 8.13 -24.14 -29.52
CA GLU A 46 9.00 -24.50 -30.64
C GLU A 46 8.37 -25.60 -31.51
N ARG A 47 7.75 -26.63 -30.89
CA ARG A 47 7.09 -27.72 -31.60
C ARG A 47 5.87 -27.28 -32.41
N ILE A 48 5.14 -26.25 -31.98
CA ILE A 48 4.05 -25.64 -32.76
C ILE A 48 4.54 -24.56 -33.75
N GLY A 49 5.86 -24.36 -33.87
CA GLY A 49 6.47 -23.50 -34.88
C GLY A 49 6.53 -22.01 -34.50
N TYR A 50 6.62 -21.69 -33.21
CA TYR A 50 6.88 -20.33 -32.72
C TYR A 50 8.14 -20.29 -31.83
N SER A 51 8.80 -19.13 -31.82
CA SER A 51 9.82 -18.78 -30.84
C SER A 51 9.23 -17.89 -29.74
N PRO A 52 9.89 -17.75 -28.57
CA PRO A 52 9.45 -16.82 -27.53
C PRO A 52 9.37 -15.36 -28.01
N ASN A 53 10.22 -14.97 -28.97
CA ASN A 53 10.22 -13.61 -29.50
C ASN A 53 8.98 -13.30 -30.35
N ASP A 54 8.36 -14.30 -30.98
CA ASP A 54 7.11 -14.11 -31.73
C ASP A 54 5.96 -13.68 -30.82
N LEU A 55 5.99 -14.08 -29.54
CA LEU A 55 5.00 -13.66 -28.54
C LEU A 55 5.06 -12.17 -28.21
N ASN A 56 6.15 -11.45 -28.51
CA ASN A 56 6.23 -10.01 -28.30
C ASN A 56 5.27 -9.25 -29.23
N ALA A 57 4.93 -9.82 -30.39
CA ALA A 57 3.94 -9.24 -31.31
C ALA A 57 2.52 -9.14 -30.70
N LEU A 58 2.25 -9.87 -29.62
CA LEU A 58 0.96 -9.88 -28.92
C LEU A 58 0.74 -8.65 -28.02
N ASN A 59 1.76 -7.82 -27.78
CA ASN A 59 1.73 -6.65 -26.89
C ASN A 59 1.04 -6.97 -25.55
N VAL A 60 1.71 -7.77 -24.71
CA VAL A 60 1.09 -8.43 -23.55
C VAL A 60 1.01 -7.52 -22.33
N ILE A 61 -0.19 -7.44 -21.74
CA ILE A 61 -0.47 -6.99 -20.37
C ILE A 61 -0.60 -8.25 -19.50
N HIS A 62 0.37 -8.51 -18.62
CA HIS A 62 0.46 -9.80 -17.91
C HIS A 62 -0.01 -9.65 -16.45
N ILE A 63 -1.07 -10.37 -16.05
CA ILE A 63 -1.76 -10.14 -14.77
C ILE A 63 -1.77 -11.41 -13.90
N THR A 64 -1.15 -11.36 -12.72
CA THR A 64 -1.29 -12.38 -11.66
C THR A 64 -1.88 -11.78 -10.37
N GLY A 65 -1.94 -12.57 -9.32
CA GLY A 65 -2.54 -12.24 -8.02
C GLY A 65 -3.31 -13.43 -7.44
N THR A 66 -3.75 -13.33 -6.19
CA THR A 66 -4.60 -14.36 -5.58
C THR A 66 -6.08 -14.09 -5.93
N LYS A 67 -6.60 -12.92 -5.57
CA LYS A 67 -7.98 -12.49 -5.87
C LYS A 67 -7.98 -11.25 -6.76
N GLY A 68 -8.98 -11.11 -7.64
CA GLY A 68 -9.14 -9.94 -8.51
C GLY A 68 -8.52 -10.02 -9.91
N LYS A 69 -7.77 -11.08 -10.25
CA LYS A 69 -7.14 -11.28 -11.56
C LYS A 69 -8.10 -11.09 -12.74
N GLY A 70 -9.08 -12.00 -12.93
CA GLY A 70 -10.08 -11.90 -14.00
C GLY A 70 -10.87 -10.59 -14.01
N SER A 71 -11.22 -10.01 -12.85
CA SER A 71 -11.88 -8.69 -12.78
C SER A 71 -10.99 -7.58 -13.34
N THR A 72 -9.72 -7.54 -12.92
CA THR A 72 -8.72 -6.57 -13.41
C THR A 72 -8.50 -6.76 -14.91
N SER A 73 -8.39 -8.01 -15.37
CA SER A 73 -8.26 -8.34 -16.80
C SER A 73 -9.48 -7.89 -17.61
N SER A 74 -10.70 -8.02 -17.08
CA SER A 74 -11.92 -7.53 -17.71
C SER A 74 -11.96 -6.00 -17.80
N PHE A 75 -11.63 -5.30 -16.70
CA PHE A 75 -11.53 -3.84 -16.69
C PHE A 75 -10.50 -3.33 -17.72
N VAL A 76 -9.29 -3.90 -17.75
CA VAL A 76 -8.27 -3.54 -18.77
C VAL A 76 -8.80 -3.77 -20.18
N ASN A 77 -9.35 -4.96 -20.45
CA ASN A 77 -9.90 -5.31 -21.75
C ASN A 77 -11.01 -4.35 -22.20
N SER A 78 -11.89 -3.91 -21.28
CA SER A 78 -12.95 -2.95 -21.57
C SER A 78 -12.40 -1.53 -21.82
N ILE A 79 -11.47 -1.05 -20.99
CA ILE A 79 -10.81 0.26 -21.16
C ILE A 79 -10.10 0.34 -22.52
N LEU A 80 -9.38 -0.71 -22.91
CA LEU A 80 -8.67 -0.75 -24.19
C LEU A 80 -9.65 -0.71 -25.38
N GLN A 81 -10.76 -1.45 -25.33
CA GLN A 81 -11.78 -1.42 -26.37
C GLN A 81 -12.44 -0.03 -26.49
N GLN A 82 -12.81 0.61 -25.37
CA GLN A 82 -13.41 1.95 -25.42
C GLN A 82 -12.40 3.02 -25.88
N THR A 83 -11.10 2.84 -25.62
CA THR A 83 -10.05 3.80 -26.01
C THR A 83 -9.56 3.58 -27.45
N LYS A 84 -9.63 2.33 -27.97
CA LYS A 84 -9.37 1.98 -29.37
C LYS A 84 -10.40 0.98 -29.90
N PRO A 85 -11.60 1.44 -30.28
CA PRO A 85 -12.66 0.57 -30.82
C PRO A 85 -12.28 -0.18 -32.10
N SER A 86 -11.26 0.29 -32.83
CA SER A 86 -10.73 -0.36 -34.04
C SER A 86 -9.74 -1.50 -33.78
N TRP A 87 -9.34 -1.73 -32.53
CA TRP A 87 -8.41 -2.81 -32.18
C TRP A 87 -9.13 -4.12 -31.89
N LYS A 88 -8.41 -5.22 -32.14
CA LYS A 88 -8.69 -6.54 -31.58
C LYS A 88 -7.87 -6.69 -30.31
N VAL A 89 -8.54 -6.60 -29.17
CA VAL A 89 -7.98 -6.87 -27.85
C VAL A 89 -8.23 -8.34 -27.53
N GLY A 90 -7.16 -9.13 -27.47
CA GLY A 90 -7.20 -10.51 -26.98
C GLY A 90 -7.28 -10.53 -25.45
N LEU A 91 -8.07 -11.44 -24.89
CA LEU A 91 -8.16 -11.66 -23.45
C LEU A 91 -8.10 -13.18 -23.18
N TYR A 92 -7.07 -13.62 -22.45
CA TYR A 92 -6.93 -15.01 -21.99
C TYR A 92 -7.14 -15.11 -20.48
N THR A 93 -8.03 -16.01 -20.04
CA THR A 93 -8.40 -16.18 -18.62
C THR A 93 -8.58 -17.64 -18.20
N SER A 94 -8.56 -17.89 -16.89
CA SER A 94 -8.75 -19.22 -16.33
C SER A 94 -9.27 -19.18 -14.89
N PRO A 95 -10.31 -19.95 -14.51
CA PRO A 95 -11.11 -20.85 -15.35
C PRO A 95 -12.16 -20.12 -16.20
N HIS A 96 -12.87 -20.86 -17.06
CA HIS A 96 -14.10 -20.42 -17.75
C HIS A 96 -15.32 -20.58 -16.83
N LEU A 97 -16.46 -19.94 -17.14
CA LEU A 97 -17.71 -20.13 -16.38
C LEU A 97 -18.67 -21.16 -16.99
N VAL A 98 -18.89 -21.18 -18.31
CA VAL A 98 -19.90 -22.05 -18.98
C VAL A 98 -19.34 -22.82 -20.18
N ALA A 99 -18.38 -22.25 -20.91
CA ALA A 99 -17.74 -22.86 -22.09
C ALA A 99 -16.24 -22.51 -22.20
N VAL A 100 -15.42 -23.43 -22.70
CA VAL A 100 -13.96 -23.29 -22.77
C VAL A 100 -13.48 -22.17 -23.68
N ARG A 101 -14.26 -21.86 -24.72
CA ARG A 101 -14.05 -20.69 -25.59
C ARG A 101 -14.02 -19.36 -24.82
N GLU A 102 -14.66 -19.26 -23.64
CA GLU A 102 -14.56 -18.05 -22.80
C GLU A 102 -13.17 -17.73 -22.29
N ARG A 103 -12.26 -18.73 -22.27
CA ARG A 103 -10.85 -18.52 -21.94
C ARG A 103 -10.10 -17.79 -23.03
N ILE A 104 -10.64 -17.68 -24.24
CA ILE A 104 -10.01 -17.01 -25.38
C ILE A 104 -11.05 -16.05 -25.97
N ARG A 105 -11.02 -14.80 -25.51
CA ARG A 105 -11.93 -13.74 -25.95
C ARG A 105 -11.20 -12.77 -26.88
N ILE A 106 -11.93 -12.23 -27.86
CA ILE A 106 -11.50 -11.11 -28.71
C ILE A 106 -12.56 -10.02 -28.58
N ASN A 107 -12.15 -8.81 -28.21
CA ASN A 107 -13.05 -7.69 -27.90
C ASN A 107 -14.15 -8.10 -26.90
N GLY A 108 -13.75 -8.78 -25.83
CA GLY A 108 -14.66 -9.26 -24.76
C GLY A 108 -15.52 -10.47 -25.12
N VAL A 109 -15.76 -10.76 -26.40
CA VAL A 109 -16.59 -11.87 -26.85
C VAL A 109 -15.76 -13.16 -26.95
N PRO A 110 -16.23 -14.33 -26.45
CA PRO A 110 -15.56 -15.61 -26.65
C PRO A 110 -15.48 -15.96 -28.15
N ILE A 111 -14.37 -16.57 -28.59
CA ILE A 111 -14.26 -17.00 -30.00
C ILE A 111 -15.40 -17.96 -30.40
N SER A 112 -15.67 -18.04 -31.70
CA SER A 112 -16.69 -18.93 -32.27
C SER A 112 -16.30 -20.40 -32.09
N GLU A 113 -17.26 -21.31 -32.13
CA GLU A 113 -16.99 -22.75 -32.11
C GLU A 113 -16.15 -23.18 -33.33
N ASP A 114 -16.38 -22.58 -34.50
CA ASP A 114 -15.61 -22.82 -35.72
C ASP A 114 -14.15 -22.36 -35.58
N ASP A 115 -13.91 -21.15 -35.07
CA ASP A 115 -12.55 -20.63 -34.81
C ASP A 115 -11.84 -21.48 -33.75
N PHE A 116 -12.53 -21.83 -32.66
CA PHE A 116 -11.97 -22.70 -31.62
C PHE A 116 -11.56 -24.05 -32.22
N THR A 117 -12.45 -24.71 -32.96
CA THR A 117 -12.21 -26.01 -33.60
C THR A 117 -11.02 -25.95 -34.55
N LYS A 118 -10.99 -24.92 -35.41
CA LYS A 118 -9.90 -24.69 -36.37
C LYS A 118 -8.56 -24.51 -35.67
N TYR A 119 -8.46 -23.55 -34.74
CA TYR A 119 -7.20 -23.25 -34.07
C TYR A 119 -6.77 -24.39 -33.12
N PHE A 120 -7.73 -25.11 -32.53
CA PHE A 120 -7.47 -26.32 -31.75
C PHE A 120 -6.73 -27.36 -32.58
N PHE A 121 -7.27 -27.73 -33.75
CA PHE A 121 -6.64 -28.75 -34.59
C PHE A 121 -5.35 -28.25 -35.26
N GLU A 122 -5.23 -26.95 -35.61
CA GLU A 122 -3.95 -26.37 -36.06
C GLU A 122 -2.82 -26.50 -35.01
N VAL A 123 -3.14 -26.51 -33.70
CA VAL A 123 -2.18 -26.70 -32.60
C VAL A 123 -1.99 -28.19 -32.29
N TRP A 124 -3.08 -28.95 -32.24
CA TRP A 124 -3.06 -30.39 -31.95
C TRP A 124 -2.28 -31.17 -33.00
N ASP A 125 -2.59 -31.00 -34.29
CA ASP A 125 -1.97 -31.76 -35.36
C ASP A 125 -0.45 -31.48 -35.41
N LYS A 126 -0.01 -30.22 -35.23
CA LYS A 126 1.42 -29.89 -35.12
C LYS A 126 2.14 -30.60 -33.96
N LEU A 127 1.47 -30.74 -32.80
CA LEU A 127 2.04 -31.47 -31.66
C LEU A 127 2.09 -32.98 -31.89
N VAL A 128 1.16 -33.55 -32.67
CA VAL A 128 1.17 -34.94 -33.11
C VAL A 128 2.27 -35.19 -34.15
N GLU A 129 2.37 -34.33 -35.16
CA GLU A 129 3.33 -34.44 -36.28
C GLU A 129 4.79 -34.25 -35.84
N ASN A 130 5.02 -33.45 -34.79
CA ASN A 130 6.33 -33.20 -34.24
C ASN A 130 6.52 -33.93 -32.89
N ASP A 131 6.90 -35.20 -32.95
CA ASP A 131 7.15 -36.08 -31.80
C ASP A 131 8.55 -35.92 -31.17
N LYS A 132 9.40 -35.08 -31.76
CA LYS A 132 10.80 -34.89 -31.34
C LYS A 132 10.87 -34.17 -30.00
N ARG A 133 11.35 -34.89 -28.98
CA ARG A 133 11.61 -34.34 -27.66
C ARG A 133 13.03 -33.76 -27.57
N LYS A 134 13.11 -32.49 -27.19
CA LYS A 134 14.34 -31.74 -26.95
C LYS A 134 14.85 -31.95 -25.53
N LEU A 135 13.94 -32.06 -24.57
CA LEU A 135 14.22 -32.40 -23.18
C LEU A 135 13.63 -33.78 -22.87
N PRO A 136 14.37 -34.69 -22.21
CA PRO A 136 13.93 -36.09 -22.02
C PRO A 136 12.71 -36.23 -21.09
N PHE A 137 12.41 -35.21 -20.28
CA PHE A 137 11.29 -35.18 -19.36
C PHE A 137 10.02 -34.54 -19.94
N THR A 138 10.08 -33.84 -21.08
CA THR A 138 8.88 -33.26 -21.73
C THR A 138 8.00 -34.39 -22.27
N SER A 139 6.69 -34.36 -21.96
CA SER A 139 5.73 -35.31 -22.54
C SER A 139 5.41 -34.98 -24.01
N LEU A 140 4.93 -35.96 -24.78
CA LEU A 140 4.57 -35.71 -26.18
C LEU A 140 3.41 -34.71 -26.29
N MET A 141 2.41 -34.83 -25.42
CA MET A 141 1.33 -33.84 -25.30
C MET A 141 1.48 -33.01 -24.03
N PRO A 142 1.21 -31.69 -24.08
CA PRO A 142 1.10 -30.85 -22.90
C PRO A 142 -0.19 -31.14 -22.14
N GLY A 143 -0.16 -31.05 -20.80
CA GLY A 143 -1.38 -31.13 -19.99
C GLY A 143 -2.34 -29.96 -20.25
N TYR A 144 -3.64 -30.17 -19.96
CA TYR A 144 -4.76 -29.27 -20.29
C TYR A 144 -4.46 -27.76 -20.27
N PHE A 145 -3.96 -27.22 -19.15
CA PHE A 145 -3.71 -25.77 -19.02
C PHE A 145 -2.59 -25.27 -19.94
N ARG A 146 -1.52 -26.07 -20.12
CA ARG A 146 -0.42 -25.77 -21.04
C ARG A 146 -0.89 -25.76 -22.49
N PHE A 147 -1.70 -26.75 -22.88
CA PHE A 147 -2.34 -26.78 -24.20
C PHE A 147 -3.21 -25.55 -24.44
N MET A 148 -4.08 -25.19 -23.49
CA MET A 148 -4.93 -24.00 -23.60
C MET A 148 -4.14 -22.69 -23.74
N THR A 149 -2.99 -22.57 -23.06
CA THR A 149 -2.11 -21.40 -23.21
C THR A 149 -1.47 -21.34 -24.60
N LEU A 150 -1.02 -22.47 -25.15
CA LEU A 150 -0.50 -22.55 -26.53
C LEU A 150 -1.59 -22.24 -27.57
N LEU A 151 -2.80 -22.74 -27.36
CA LEU A 151 -3.97 -22.45 -28.20
C LEU A 151 -4.33 -20.96 -28.18
N ALA A 152 -4.27 -20.30 -27.03
CA ALA A 152 -4.49 -18.87 -26.91
C ALA A 152 -3.44 -18.06 -27.68
N PHE A 153 -2.14 -18.35 -27.48
CA PHE A 153 -1.06 -17.69 -28.22
C PHE A 153 -1.21 -17.89 -29.74
N HIS A 154 -1.45 -19.11 -30.20
CA HIS A 154 -1.68 -19.40 -31.62
C HIS A 154 -2.89 -18.66 -32.17
N THR A 155 -4.01 -18.65 -31.45
CA THR A 155 -5.25 -17.94 -31.85
C THR A 155 -5.00 -16.44 -31.97
N PHE A 156 -4.34 -15.82 -30.99
CA PHE A 156 -4.06 -14.38 -30.99
C PHE A 156 -3.06 -13.97 -32.08
N LEU A 157 -2.02 -14.78 -32.34
CA LEU A 157 -1.09 -14.57 -33.46
C LEU A 157 -1.79 -14.71 -34.82
N LYS A 158 -2.67 -15.70 -34.98
CA LYS A 158 -3.44 -15.92 -36.23
C LYS A 158 -4.49 -14.86 -36.50
N THR A 159 -5.18 -14.39 -35.46
CA THR A 159 -6.22 -13.35 -35.55
C THR A 159 -5.63 -11.93 -35.62
N LYS A 160 -4.34 -11.79 -35.31
CA LYS A 160 -3.56 -10.54 -35.29
C LYS A 160 -4.15 -9.52 -34.34
N VAL A 161 -4.13 -9.84 -33.04
CA VAL A 161 -4.54 -8.89 -31.99
C VAL A 161 -3.51 -7.78 -31.84
N GLU A 162 -3.96 -6.53 -31.65
CA GLU A 162 -3.07 -5.39 -31.39
C GLU A 162 -2.64 -5.30 -29.91
N ALA A 163 -3.40 -5.91 -29.00
CA ALA A 163 -3.14 -5.96 -27.57
C ALA A 163 -3.62 -7.28 -26.96
N THR A 164 -2.92 -7.81 -25.95
CA THR A 164 -3.33 -9.04 -25.27
C THR A 164 -3.32 -8.87 -23.75
N VAL A 165 -4.48 -9.05 -23.11
CA VAL A 165 -4.59 -9.17 -21.65
C VAL A 165 -4.44 -10.65 -21.28
N LEU A 166 -3.36 -10.98 -20.59
CA LEU A 166 -2.95 -12.35 -20.29
C LEU A 166 -3.06 -12.60 -18.78
N GLU A 167 -4.13 -13.27 -18.34
CA GLU A 167 -4.26 -13.72 -16.95
C GLU A 167 -3.40 -14.98 -16.70
N VAL A 168 -2.63 -14.92 -15.62
CA VAL A 168 -1.81 -16.00 -15.09
C VAL A 168 -2.68 -16.99 -14.32
N GLY A 169 -2.44 -18.28 -14.48
CA GLY A 169 -3.26 -19.33 -13.87
C GLY A 169 -3.22 -19.32 -12.35
N VAL A 170 -2.16 -19.89 -11.77
CA VAL A 170 -2.04 -20.06 -10.30
C VAL A 170 -0.82 -19.34 -9.73
N GLY A 171 0.32 -19.43 -10.40
CA GLY A 171 1.61 -18.92 -9.89
C GLY A 171 2.04 -17.58 -10.51
N GLY A 172 3.27 -17.57 -11.01
CA GLY A 172 3.87 -16.48 -11.77
C GLY A 172 5.20 -16.96 -12.38
N ALA A 173 6.22 -17.15 -11.54
CA ALA A 173 7.56 -17.62 -11.92
C ALA A 173 7.55 -18.85 -12.85
N TYR A 174 6.80 -19.89 -12.48
CA TYR A 174 6.71 -21.16 -13.20
C TYR A 174 5.37 -21.35 -13.95
N ASP A 175 4.58 -20.29 -14.12
CA ASP A 175 3.29 -20.39 -14.82
C ASP A 175 3.50 -20.44 -16.34
N SER A 176 2.67 -21.23 -17.05
CA SER A 176 2.78 -21.43 -18.50
C SER A 176 2.73 -20.14 -19.31
N THR A 177 2.12 -19.09 -18.78
CA THR A 177 2.05 -17.76 -19.40
C THR A 177 3.37 -16.98 -19.33
N ASN A 178 4.30 -17.34 -18.44
CA ASN A 178 5.54 -16.58 -18.18
C ASN A 178 6.66 -16.79 -19.22
N ILE A 179 6.36 -17.49 -20.32
CA ILE A 179 7.27 -17.64 -21.47
C ILE A 179 7.31 -16.41 -22.39
N VAL A 180 6.40 -15.44 -22.21
CA VAL A 180 6.48 -14.13 -22.89
C VAL A 180 7.72 -13.39 -22.39
N PRO A 181 8.69 -13.03 -23.27
CA PRO A 181 9.95 -12.44 -22.81
C PRO A 181 9.82 -10.94 -22.53
N GLN A 182 8.99 -10.20 -23.28
CA GLN A 182 8.78 -8.76 -23.12
C GLN A 182 7.27 -8.42 -23.03
N PRO A 183 6.62 -8.66 -21.87
CA PRO A 183 5.32 -8.04 -21.61
C PRO A 183 5.48 -6.52 -21.55
N VAL A 184 4.54 -5.78 -22.14
CA VAL A 184 4.54 -4.31 -22.18
C VAL A 184 4.31 -3.72 -20.78
N VAL A 185 3.46 -4.36 -19.98
CA VAL A 185 3.26 -4.04 -18.57
C VAL A 185 2.82 -5.29 -17.79
N THR A 186 3.13 -5.32 -16.50
CA THR A 186 2.82 -6.45 -15.61
C THR A 186 2.07 -5.97 -14.36
N GLY A 187 1.08 -6.74 -13.91
CA GLY A 187 0.23 -6.40 -12.77
C GLY A 187 0.07 -7.55 -11.78
N ILE A 188 0.05 -7.22 -10.48
CA ILE A 188 -0.23 -8.17 -9.41
C ILE A 188 -1.44 -7.66 -8.60
N THR A 189 -2.56 -8.36 -8.72
CA THR A 189 -3.77 -8.11 -7.93
C THR A 189 -3.61 -8.66 -6.49
N ALA A 190 -4.57 -8.37 -5.61
CA ALA A 190 -4.51 -8.71 -4.19
C ALA A 190 -3.95 -10.12 -3.89
N LEU A 191 -2.94 -10.15 -3.01
CA LEU A 191 -2.26 -11.36 -2.55
C LEU A 191 -2.93 -11.89 -1.28
N GLY A 192 -3.16 -13.21 -1.25
CA GLY A 192 -3.75 -13.91 -0.11
C GLY A 192 -3.29 -15.36 -0.08
N ILE A 193 -3.45 -16.02 1.07
CA ILE A 193 -3.07 -17.42 1.27
C ILE A 193 -4.06 -18.32 0.53
N ASP A 194 -3.63 -18.85 -0.61
CA ASP A 194 -4.38 -19.75 -1.46
C ASP A 194 -3.42 -20.70 -2.19
N HIS A 195 -3.90 -21.86 -2.66
CA HIS A 195 -3.08 -22.86 -3.36
C HIS A 195 -1.77 -23.25 -2.63
N VAL A 196 -1.82 -23.38 -1.30
CA VAL A 196 -0.62 -23.59 -0.43
C VAL A 196 0.19 -24.86 -0.74
N SER A 197 -0.40 -25.83 -1.43
CA SER A 197 0.26 -27.04 -1.91
C SER A 197 1.16 -26.82 -3.13
N VAL A 198 1.09 -25.65 -3.79
CA VAL A 198 1.84 -25.31 -5.00
C VAL A 198 2.64 -24.02 -4.83
N LEU A 199 2.10 -23.02 -4.11
CA LEU A 199 2.68 -21.68 -4.02
C LEU A 199 3.50 -21.42 -2.73
N GLY A 200 3.52 -22.38 -1.81
CA GLY A 200 4.10 -22.22 -0.48
C GLY A 200 3.06 -21.96 0.61
N LYS A 201 3.47 -22.08 1.87
CA LYS A 201 2.59 -22.01 3.05
C LYS A 201 2.42 -20.59 3.58
N THR A 202 3.27 -19.67 3.16
CA THR A 202 3.33 -18.29 3.65
C THR A 202 3.02 -17.29 2.53
N LEU A 203 2.48 -16.12 2.92
CA LEU A 203 2.25 -15.01 2.00
C LEU A 203 3.53 -14.56 1.28
N LYS A 204 4.71 -14.72 1.91
CA LYS A 204 6.02 -14.40 1.33
C LYS A 204 6.39 -15.32 0.17
N GLU A 205 6.16 -16.63 0.30
CA GLU A 205 6.43 -17.61 -0.77
C GLU A 205 5.47 -17.39 -1.95
N ILE A 206 4.18 -17.15 -1.64
CA ILE A 206 3.15 -16.82 -2.62
C ILE A 206 3.48 -15.52 -3.37
N ALA A 207 3.95 -14.48 -2.65
CA ALA A 207 4.39 -13.23 -3.23
C ALA A 207 5.61 -13.42 -4.14
N TRP A 208 6.61 -14.20 -3.72
CA TRP A 208 7.78 -14.51 -4.56
C TRP A 208 7.38 -15.23 -5.85
N GLN A 209 6.55 -16.27 -5.75
CA GLN A 209 6.01 -16.98 -6.91
C GLN A 209 5.29 -16.03 -7.87
N LYS A 210 4.46 -15.11 -7.36
CA LYS A 210 3.70 -14.17 -8.17
C LYS A 210 4.55 -13.04 -8.75
N SER A 211 5.58 -12.57 -8.04
CA SER A 211 6.53 -11.59 -8.57
C SER A 211 7.39 -12.11 -9.71
N GLY A 212 7.43 -13.42 -9.95
CA GLY A 212 8.20 -14.01 -11.04
C GLY A 212 7.71 -13.68 -12.46
N ILE A 213 6.60 -12.94 -12.62
CA ILE A 213 6.22 -12.33 -13.90
C ILE A 213 6.99 -11.04 -14.20
N PHE A 214 7.55 -10.39 -13.18
CA PHE A 214 8.38 -9.20 -13.36
C PHE A 214 9.69 -9.59 -14.04
N LYS A 215 9.97 -8.95 -15.18
CA LYS A 215 11.27 -9.08 -15.86
C LYS A 215 12.23 -8.02 -15.29
N ALA A 216 13.49 -8.38 -15.11
CA ALA A 216 14.41 -7.57 -14.30
C ALA A 216 14.90 -6.30 -15.02
N SER A 217 14.73 -5.15 -14.37
CA SER A 217 15.52 -3.93 -14.62
C SER A 217 16.64 -3.79 -13.58
N SER A 218 17.58 -2.87 -13.81
CA SER A 218 18.87 -2.81 -13.10
C SER A 218 18.75 -2.50 -11.59
N PRO A 219 19.59 -3.09 -10.72
CA PRO A 219 19.54 -2.84 -9.28
C PRO A 219 19.97 -1.41 -8.90
N VAL A 220 19.17 -0.74 -8.08
CA VAL A 220 19.37 0.66 -7.65
C VAL A 220 19.89 0.71 -6.20
N SER A 221 20.93 1.52 -5.95
CA SER A 221 21.51 1.75 -4.62
C SER A 221 21.12 3.12 -4.06
N LEU A 222 20.75 3.16 -2.78
CA LEU A 222 20.38 4.39 -2.05
C LEU A 222 21.54 4.92 -1.20
N ARG A 223 21.61 6.24 -1.00
CA ARG A 223 22.60 6.85 -0.10
C ARG A 223 22.16 6.95 1.36
N LEU A 224 20.86 7.11 1.65
CA LEU A 224 20.37 6.99 3.02
C LEU A 224 20.30 5.50 3.40
N ALA A 225 20.96 5.14 4.51
CA ALA A 225 21.07 3.75 4.94
C ALA A 225 19.82 3.25 5.70
N GLY A 226 19.64 1.93 5.70
CA GLY A 226 18.53 1.25 6.38
C GLY A 226 17.41 0.81 5.43
N LYS A 227 16.86 -0.39 5.65
CA LYS A 227 15.83 -1.00 4.76
C LYS A 227 14.56 -0.15 4.64
N HIS A 228 14.18 0.56 5.70
CA HIS A 228 13.04 1.49 5.70
C HIS A 228 13.21 2.65 4.69
N GLN A 229 14.46 3.01 4.33
CA GLN A 229 14.71 4.02 3.31
C GLN A 229 14.38 3.52 1.90
N ILE A 230 14.28 2.22 1.67
CA ILE A 230 13.76 1.67 0.40
C ILE A 230 12.30 2.08 0.24
N GLN A 231 11.46 1.90 1.27
CA GLN A 231 10.05 2.32 1.23
C GLN A 231 9.91 3.84 1.07
N ASN A 232 10.69 4.64 1.81
CA ASN A 232 10.73 6.10 1.65
C ASN A 232 11.17 6.52 0.24
N ALA A 233 12.16 5.84 -0.34
CA ALA A 233 12.61 6.09 -1.71
C ALA A 233 11.57 5.67 -2.74
N THR A 234 10.86 4.56 -2.56
CA THR A 234 9.77 4.12 -3.46
C THR A 234 8.67 5.18 -3.55
N ILE A 235 8.13 5.65 -2.41
CA ILE A 235 7.12 6.70 -2.44
C ILE A 235 7.71 8.06 -2.89
N ALA A 236 8.96 8.37 -2.60
CA ALA A 236 9.62 9.58 -3.12
C ALA A 236 9.82 9.56 -4.64
N VAL A 237 10.19 8.40 -5.21
CA VAL A 237 10.27 8.19 -6.65
C VAL A 237 8.90 8.42 -7.28
N GLU A 238 7.85 7.81 -6.74
CA GLU A 238 6.52 7.92 -7.34
C GLU A 238 5.91 9.32 -7.16
N LEU A 239 6.16 9.98 -6.02
CA LEU A 239 5.82 11.40 -5.82
C LEU A 239 6.55 12.31 -6.80
N ALA A 240 7.85 12.14 -7.01
CA ALA A 240 8.63 12.97 -7.92
C ALA A 240 8.31 12.68 -9.39
N ARG A 241 8.09 11.42 -9.75
CA ARG A 241 7.62 10.97 -11.07
C ARG A 241 6.26 11.59 -11.38
N ARG A 242 5.26 11.35 -10.52
CA ARG A 242 3.90 11.88 -10.76
C ARG A 242 3.90 13.40 -10.80
N PHE A 243 4.63 14.06 -9.91
CA PHE A 243 4.79 15.51 -9.97
C PHE A 243 5.36 15.98 -11.31
N LEU A 244 6.45 15.39 -11.80
CA LEU A 244 7.07 15.80 -13.05
C LEU A 244 6.18 15.50 -14.27
N GLN A 245 5.44 14.40 -14.28
CA GLN A 245 4.40 14.11 -15.30
C GLN A 245 3.33 15.22 -15.32
N GLU A 246 2.77 15.58 -14.15
CA GLU A 246 1.77 16.66 -13.97
C GLU A 246 2.31 18.07 -14.30
N ARG A 247 3.62 18.22 -14.47
CA ARG A 247 4.28 19.45 -14.95
C ARG A 247 4.83 19.32 -16.39
N HIS A 248 4.56 18.21 -17.08
CA HIS A 248 5.11 17.86 -18.40
C HIS A 248 6.65 17.97 -18.47
N ALA A 249 7.31 17.66 -17.36
CA ALA A 249 8.73 17.86 -17.09
C ALA A 249 9.53 16.55 -16.98
N LEU A 250 8.89 15.42 -17.26
CA LEU A 250 9.48 14.09 -17.42
C LEU A 250 8.58 13.30 -18.39
N PRO A 251 9.13 12.69 -19.47
CA PRO A 251 8.36 11.81 -20.33
C PRO A 251 8.07 10.49 -19.63
N ASP A 252 6.94 9.85 -19.95
CA ASP A 252 6.57 8.59 -19.33
C ASP A 252 7.41 7.42 -19.83
N ALA A 253 8.20 6.86 -18.91
CA ALA A 253 9.04 5.69 -19.11
C ALA A 253 8.86 4.72 -17.93
N SER A 254 8.72 3.44 -18.24
CA SER A 254 8.61 2.35 -17.27
C SER A 254 9.88 2.21 -16.40
N ASP A 255 11.06 2.36 -17.00
CA ASP A 255 12.34 2.37 -16.30
C ASP A 255 12.53 3.62 -15.42
N LEU A 256 13.31 3.46 -14.34
CA LEU A 256 13.67 4.57 -13.46
C LEU A 256 14.71 5.47 -14.16
N PRO A 257 14.42 6.77 -14.41
CA PRO A 257 15.35 7.63 -15.14
C PRO A 257 16.71 7.75 -14.44
N GLN A 258 17.78 7.90 -15.21
CA GLN A 258 19.13 8.03 -14.64
C GLN A 258 19.23 9.22 -13.66
N SER A 259 18.55 10.34 -13.93
CA SER A 259 18.47 11.50 -13.02
C SER A 259 17.79 11.18 -11.67
N PHE A 260 16.85 10.22 -11.64
CA PHE A 260 16.24 9.73 -10.40
C PHE A 260 17.23 8.87 -9.63
N ILE A 261 17.92 7.95 -10.30
CA ILE A 261 18.98 7.11 -9.71
C ILE A 261 20.08 8.00 -9.10
N ASP A 262 20.49 9.04 -9.82
CA ASP A 262 21.51 9.98 -9.36
C ASP A 262 21.01 10.83 -8.20
N GLY A 263 19.75 11.31 -8.25
CA GLY A 263 19.10 12.01 -7.14
C GLY A 263 19.02 11.16 -5.86
N LEU A 264 18.66 9.88 -5.98
CA LEU A 264 18.64 8.91 -4.86
C LEU A 264 20.05 8.64 -4.29
N LYS A 265 21.06 8.53 -5.15
CA LYS A 265 22.48 8.37 -4.77
C LYS A 265 23.10 9.66 -4.19
N ALA A 266 22.59 10.83 -4.56
CA ALA A 266 23.07 12.12 -4.07
C ALA A 266 22.40 12.54 -2.73
N THR A 267 21.26 11.95 -2.38
CA THR A 267 20.44 12.37 -1.23
C THR A 267 21.22 12.30 0.09
N ARG A 268 21.18 13.40 0.85
CA ARG A 268 21.75 13.51 2.20
C ARG A 268 20.74 14.19 3.11
N TRP A 269 20.55 13.63 4.30
CA TRP A 269 19.70 14.22 5.33
C TRP A 269 20.46 14.26 6.67
N PRO A 270 20.77 15.45 7.23
CA PRO A 270 21.50 15.55 8.49
C PRO A 270 20.78 14.83 9.64
N GLY A 271 21.53 14.10 10.47
CA GLY A 271 20.98 13.39 11.63
C GLY A 271 20.02 12.24 11.30
N ARG A 272 20.14 11.61 10.12
CA ARG A 272 19.38 10.40 9.75
C ARG A 272 20.33 9.35 9.18
N CYS A 273 20.60 8.32 9.97
CA CYS A 273 21.56 7.24 9.70
C CYS A 273 22.88 7.80 9.11
N GLN A 274 23.39 8.88 9.71
CA GLN A 274 24.47 9.68 9.14
C GLN A 274 25.81 9.25 9.75
N THR A 275 26.65 8.63 8.91
CA THR A 275 28.06 8.37 9.19
C THR A 275 28.89 9.63 8.95
N VAL A 276 29.55 10.15 9.98
CA VAL A 276 30.44 11.33 9.89
C VAL A 276 31.80 11.02 10.50
N ALA A 277 32.80 10.79 9.64
CA ALA A 277 34.17 11.11 10.02
C ALA A 277 34.28 12.64 10.06
N ASP A 278 34.61 13.20 11.21
CA ASP A 278 34.89 14.64 11.37
C ASP A 278 36.24 15.04 10.75
N PRO A 279 36.53 16.34 10.66
CA PRO A 279 37.86 16.86 10.36
C PRO A 279 39.03 16.37 11.26
N LEU A 280 38.92 16.33 12.60
CA LEU A 280 40.12 16.58 13.44
C LEU A 280 41.01 15.39 13.88
N LYS A 281 40.58 14.13 13.85
CA LYS A 281 41.47 12.97 14.11
C LYS A 281 41.04 11.80 13.22
N ASP A 282 41.90 11.01 12.58
CA ASP A 282 41.48 10.31 11.33
C ASP A 282 40.34 9.26 11.29
N LYS A 283 40.13 8.31 12.18
CA LYS A 283 40.29 8.45 13.61
C LYS A 283 38.91 8.73 14.26
N LEU A 284 37.92 7.83 14.16
CA LEU A 284 36.49 7.90 14.60
C LEU A 284 35.51 8.27 13.51
N THR A 285 34.30 7.83 13.78
CA THR A 285 33.12 7.97 12.99
C THR A 285 31.98 8.21 13.96
N TRP A 286 31.34 9.38 13.87
CA TRP A 286 30.05 9.61 14.50
C TRP A 286 28.97 8.89 13.70
N TYR A 287 28.03 8.28 14.42
CA TYR A 287 26.85 7.65 13.84
C TYR A 287 25.62 8.36 14.41
N LEU A 288 25.05 9.27 13.62
CA LEU A 288 24.04 10.22 14.08
C LEU A 288 22.66 9.86 13.53
N ASP A 289 21.69 9.63 14.42
CA ASP A 289 20.28 9.45 14.06
C ASP A 289 19.34 10.07 15.12
N GLY A 290 18.38 10.89 14.68
CA GLY A 290 17.32 11.48 15.51
C GLY A 290 16.15 10.52 15.79
N ALA A 291 16.44 9.29 16.19
CA ALA A 291 15.45 8.29 16.59
C ALA A 291 14.84 8.65 17.95
N HIS A 292 13.51 8.61 18.05
CA HIS A 292 12.77 9.09 19.23
C HIS A 292 11.48 8.31 19.53
N THR A 293 11.27 7.18 18.84
CA THR A 293 10.26 6.14 19.13
C THR A 293 10.91 4.76 19.00
N VAL A 294 10.26 3.73 19.55
CA VAL A 294 10.75 2.34 19.59
C VAL A 294 11.11 1.85 18.18
N GLU A 295 10.22 2.05 17.21
CA GLU A 295 10.36 1.61 15.82
C GLU A 295 11.48 2.35 15.08
N SER A 296 11.74 3.61 15.45
CA SER A 296 12.86 4.37 14.89
C SER A 296 14.20 3.95 15.48
N LEU A 297 14.23 3.54 16.76
CA LEU A 297 15.42 2.98 17.39
C LEU A 297 15.72 1.57 16.87
N ASP A 298 14.69 0.77 16.64
CA ASP A 298 14.76 -0.53 15.97
C ASP A 298 15.47 -0.41 14.60
N CYS A 299 15.04 0.56 13.79
CA CYS A 299 15.65 0.90 12.51
C CYS A 299 17.09 1.44 12.61
N CYS A 300 17.36 2.28 13.61
CA CYS A 300 18.69 2.84 13.86
C CYS A 300 19.69 1.75 14.26
N MET A 301 19.27 0.81 15.12
CA MET A 301 20.10 -0.31 15.56
C MET A 301 20.34 -1.32 14.44
N ASP A 302 19.36 -1.61 13.57
CA ASP A 302 19.60 -2.43 12.38
C ASP A 302 20.66 -1.81 11.44
N TRP A 303 20.69 -0.48 11.32
CA TRP A 303 21.74 0.23 10.58
C TRP A 303 23.10 0.13 11.29
N PHE A 304 23.15 0.42 12.60
CA PHE A 304 24.40 0.38 13.36
C PHE A 304 25.01 -1.03 13.43
N LEU A 305 24.19 -2.07 13.54
CA LEU A 305 24.58 -3.48 13.54
C LEU A 305 24.90 -4.05 12.14
N SER A 306 24.86 -3.22 11.10
CA SER A 306 25.23 -3.64 9.74
C SER A 306 26.76 -3.74 9.58
N PRO A 307 27.29 -4.76 8.85
CA PRO A 307 28.73 -4.92 8.62
C PRO A 307 29.38 -3.67 8.00
N GLY A 308 30.46 -3.19 8.62
CA GLY A 308 31.19 -1.99 8.21
C GLY A 308 30.67 -0.67 8.79
N ILE A 309 29.63 -0.70 9.64
CA ILE A 309 29.10 0.47 10.37
C ILE A 309 29.58 0.41 11.83
N GLY A 310 28.73 -0.02 12.76
CA GLY A 310 29.08 -0.22 14.17
C GLY A 310 29.74 -1.58 14.44
N VAL A 311 29.71 -2.51 13.50
CA VAL A 311 30.37 -3.83 13.61
C VAL A 311 31.32 -4.04 12.44
N ALA A 312 32.36 -4.85 12.67
CA ALA A 312 33.39 -5.12 11.66
C ALA A 312 32.79 -5.69 10.35
N ALA A 313 33.39 -5.33 9.22
CA ALA A 313 33.08 -5.97 7.95
C ALA A 313 33.54 -7.44 7.97
N VAL A 314 32.86 -8.31 7.23
CA VAL A 314 33.18 -9.75 7.15
C VAL A 314 34.64 -9.91 6.66
N GLY A 315 35.49 -10.55 7.48
CA GLY A 315 36.91 -10.73 7.21
C GLY A 315 37.85 -9.65 7.78
N SER A 316 37.35 -8.62 8.47
CA SER A 316 38.17 -7.61 9.17
C SER A 316 38.29 -7.91 10.66
N SER A 317 39.51 -7.89 11.20
CA SER A 317 39.83 -8.29 12.58
C SER A 317 40.20 -7.14 13.53
N SER A 318 40.06 -5.87 13.10
CA SER A 318 40.47 -4.73 13.95
C SER A 318 39.43 -4.47 15.05
N PRO A 319 39.81 -4.53 16.35
CA PRO A 319 38.92 -4.14 17.43
C PRO A 319 38.69 -2.62 17.41
N ALA A 320 37.44 -2.20 17.66
CA ALA A 320 37.06 -0.80 17.76
C ALA A 320 36.13 -0.62 18.96
N LYS A 321 36.43 0.36 19.83
CA LYS A 321 35.56 0.74 20.95
C LYS A 321 34.24 1.30 20.40
N ARG A 322 33.10 0.91 20.98
CA ARG A 322 31.76 1.37 20.65
C ARG A 322 31.17 2.14 21.83
N VAL A 323 30.77 3.38 21.58
CA VAL A 323 30.17 4.26 22.57
C VAL A 323 28.78 4.68 22.09
N ILE A 324 27.79 4.65 22.98
CA ILE A 324 26.46 5.22 22.73
C ILE A 324 26.28 6.49 23.56
N VAL A 325 25.81 7.56 22.92
CA VAL A 325 25.31 8.78 23.59
C VAL A 325 23.80 8.79 23.41
N PHE A 326 23.04 8.81 24.51
CA PHE A 326 21.59 8.68 24.47
C PHE A 326 20.88 9.64 25.43
N ASN A 327 19.70 10.12 25.04
CA ASN A 327 18.81 10.90 25.89
C ASN A 327 17.35 10.71 25.46
N CYS A 328 16.39 11.00 26.36
CA CYS A 328 14.97 11.11 26.04
C CYS A 328 14.30 12.22 26.87
N THR A 329 13.33 12.94 26.30
CA THR A 329 12.57 13.98 27.02
C THR A 329 11.50 13.40 27.97
N SER A 330 11.09 14.18 28.97
CA SER A 330 10.33 13.71 30.13
C SER A 330 8.92 13.20 29.79
N GLY A 331 8.54 12.07 30.39
CA GLY A 331 7.26 11.39 30.15
C GLY A 331 7.30 10.24 29.12
N ARG A 332 8.48 9.77 28.74
CA ARG A 332 8.67 8.54 27.95
C ARG A 332 9.42 7.48 28.78
N SER A 333 9.09 6.20 28.58
CA SER A 333 9.80 5.09 29.23
C SER A 333 11.20 4.91 28.63
N GLY A 334 12.21 5.50 29.28
CA GLY A 334 13.62 5.29 28.93
C GLY A 334 14.00 3.79 28.96
N GLN A 335 13.44 3.03 29.90
CA GLN A 335 13.62 1.59 30.00
C GLN A 335 13.14 0.83 28.75
N THR A 336 12.03 1.23 28.13
CA THR A 336 11.53 0.61 26.88
C THR A 336 12.47 0.89 25.70
N PHE A 337 13.00 2.11 25.59
CA PHE A 337 13.95 2.45 24.53
C PHE A 337 15.29 1.71 24.69
N LEU A 338 15.85 1.68 25.90
CA LEU A 338 17.09 0.94 26.19
C LEU A 338 16.91 -0.58 26.03
N GLY A 339 15.74 -1.11 26.40
CA GLY A 339 15.37 -2.50 26.17
C GLY A 339 15.37 -2.86 24.68
N THR A 340 14.74 -2.01 23.85
CA THR A 340 14.72 -2.17 22.38
C THR A 340 16.14 -2.24 21.79
N ILE A 341 17.04 -1.35 22.25
CA ILE A 341 18.44 -1.33 21.84
C ILE A 341 19.16 -2.64 22.20
N TYR A 342 19.00 -3.10 23.44
CA TYR A 342 19.63 -4.32 23.94
C TYR A 342 19.05 -5.61 23.32
N ASP A 343 17.74 -5.65 23.04
CA ASP A 343 17.09 -6.77 22.34
C ASP A 343 17.62 -6.96 20.91
N LYS A 344 17.88 -5.86 20.19
CA LYS A 344 18.57 -5.89 18.89
C LYS A 344 19.99 -6.42 19.00
N ILE A 345 20.74 -5.99 20.01
CA ILE A 345 22.10 -6.45 20.27
C ILE A 345 22.12 -7.95 20.58
N LYS A 346 21.22 -8.46 21.43
CA LYS A 346 21.03 -9.91 21.67
C LYS A 346 20.67 -10.67 20.39
N ALA A 347 19.73 -10.17 19.60
CA ALA A 347 19.31 -10.80 18.35
C ALA A 347 20.43 -10.84 17.29
N TRP A 348 21.35 -9.87 17.30
CA TRP A 348 22.58 -9.87 16.49
C TRP A 348 23.65 -10.82 17.05
N ALA A 349 23.88 -10.79 18.37
CA ALA A 349 24.87 -11.62 19.06
C ALA A 349 24.58 -13.11 18.85
N ASN A 350 23.32 -13.54 19.04
CA ASN A 350 22.85 -14.91 18.81
C ASN A 350 23.08 -15.42 17.38
N LYS A 351 23.16 -14.52 16.39
CA LYS A 351 23.43 -14.86 14.97
C LYS A 351 24.91 -14.83 14.62
N SER A 352 25.71 -14.07 15.37
CA SER A 352 27.09 -13.71 15.03
C SER A 352 28.14 -14.35 15.96
N GLY A 353 27.70 -15.10 16.98
CA GLY A 353 28.59 -15.67 18.01
C GLY A 353 29.17 -14.63 18.99
N GLY A 354 28.58 -13.43 19.05
CA GLY A 354 29.02 -12.34 19.91
C GLY A 354 28.49 -12.45 21.34
N GLN A 355 29.02 -11.60 22.23
CA GLN A 355 28.49 -11.39 23.58
C GLN A 355 27.68 -10.07 23.60
N PRO A 356 26.40 -10.08 24.03
CA PRO A 356 25.57 -8.87 23.97
C PRO A 356 25.93 -7.85 25.07
N ASP A 357 26.35 -8.32 26.24
CA ASP A 357 26.61 -7.47 27.42
C ASP A 357 27.87 -6.63 27.28
N THR A 358 28.81 -7.06 26.43
CA THR A 358 30.06 -6.36 26.09
C THR A 358 30.00 -5.73 24.69
N PHE A 359 28.79 -5.51 24.16
CA PHE A 359 28.64 -4.86 22.85
C PHE A 359 29.12 -3.40 22.89
N PHE A 360 28.59 -2.58 23.78
CA PHE A 360 29.15 -1.24 24.01
C PHE A 360 30.31 -1.31 25.02
N ASP A 361 31.32 -0.48 24.82
CA ASP A 361 32.42 -0.30 25.77
C ASP A 361 32.07 0.77 26.81
N HIS A 362 31.37 1.84 26.38
CA HIS A 362 30.89 2.92 27.24
C HIS A 362 29.48 3.37 26.85
N VAL A 363 28.74 3.86 27.84
CA VAL A 363 27.37 4.37 27.69
C VAL A 363 27.30 5.76 28.34
N ILE A 364 26.83 6.75 27.58
CA ILE A 364 26.77 8.15 28.02
C ILE A 364 25.31 8.63 27.96
N PHE A 365 24.81 9.07 29.11
CA PHE A 365 23.52 9.74 29.25
C PHE A 365 23.75 11.22 29.55
N CYS A 366 23.39 12.10 28.61
CA CYS A 366 23.54 13.54 28.78
C CYS A 366 22.23 14.30 28.52
N THR A 367 22.14 15.54 28.97
CA THR A 367 21.01 16.42 28.60
C THR A 367 21.13 16.88 27.14
N ASN A 368 20.09 17.55 26.63
CA ASN A 368 20.14 18.22 25.32
C ASN A 368 20.83 19.60 25.37
N VAL A 369 21.32 20.05 26.52
CA VAL A 369 22.07 21.31 26.66
C VAL A 369 23.36 21.19 25.86
N THR A 370 23.66 22.19 25.03
CA THR A 370 24.80 22.12 24.11
C THR A 370 26.12 22.30 24.85
N TYR A 371 26.24 23.36 25.63
CA TYR A 371 27.51 23.82 26.20
C TYR A 371 27.63 23.60 27.71
N ALA A 372 28.86 23.53 28.21
CA ALA A 372 29.21 23.26 29.61
C ALA A 372 28.76 24.37 30.58
N ASP A 373 28.59 25.59 30.09
CA ASP A 373 28.08 26.77 30.81
C ASP A 373 26.56 26.80 31.00
N GLY A 374 25.85 25.76 30.54
CA GLY A 374 24.40 25.66 30.62
C GLY A 374 23.65 26.35 29.47
N HIS A 375 24.34 26.70 28.37
CA HIS A 375 23.75 27.32 27.19
C HIS A 375 23.37 26.33 26.06
N PHE A 376 22.34 26.74 25.30
CA PHE A 376 22.03 26.19 23.97
C PHE A 376 22.67 27.07 22.90
N LYS A 377 22.98 26.47 21.74
CA LYS A 377 23.55 27.18 20.58
C LYS A 377 22.62 28.28 20.07
N GLY A 378 22.93 29.52 20.43
CA GLY A 378 22.21 30.75 20.02
C GLY A 378 21.81 31.69 21.17
N GLY A 379 21.96 31.29 22.44
CA GLY A 379 21.44 32.07 23.58
C GLY A 379 22.49 32.57 24.57
N GLU A 380 23.29 33.58 24.23
CA GLU A 380 24.16 34.29 25.20
C GLU A 380 23.31 35.13 26.17
N LEU A 381 22.94 34.58 27.35
CA LEU A 381 22.20 35.35 28.39
C LEU A 381 22.11 34.72 29.80
N LYS A 382 23.17 34.06 30.33
CA LYS A 382 23.18 33.58 31.74
C LYS A 382 24.21 34.24 32.66
N LEU A 383 25.28 34.86 32.13
CA LEU A 383 26.38 35.34 32.98
C LEU A 383 25.99 36.47 33.97
N MET A 384 24.92 37.23 33.72
CA MET A 384 24.43 38.25 34.67
C MET A 384 23.56 37.71 35.81
N PHE A 385 23.02 36.48 35.73
CA PHE A 385 22.11 35.96 36.76
C PHE A 385 22.80 35.22 37.90
N LEU A 386 23.98 34.61 37.66
CA LEU A 386 24.75 33.89 38.67
C LEU A 386 25.39 34.78 39.76
N LEU A 387 25.34 36.11 39.61
CA LEU A 387 25.97 37.07 40.52
C LEU A 387 24.99 37.90 41.37
N ASN A 388 23.67 37.75 41.23
CA ASN A 388 22.73 38.55 42.03
C ASN A 388 21.35 37.86 42.27
N PRO A 389 21.17 37.13 43.38
CA PRO A 389 19.95 36.36 43.67
C PRO A 389 18.65 37.17 43.87
N GLN A 390 18.70 38.50 43.95
CA GLN A 390 17.55 39.32 44.36
C GLN A 390 16.72 39.95 43.22
N LYS A 391 17.08 39.76 41.95
CA LYS A 391 16.27 40.23 40.81
C LYS A 391 15.59 39.07 40.07
N LYS A 392 14.40 38.69 40.52
CA LYS A 392 13.45 37.93 39.69
C LYS A 392 12.93 38.83 38.56
N LEU A 393 13.39 38.57 37.33
CA LEU A 393 12.73 39.04 36.11
C LEU A 393 12.21 37.81 35.37
N ASN A 394 10.91 37.77 35.05
CA ASN A 394 10.34 36.71 34.23
C ASN A 394 10.85 36.86 32.79
N ILE A 395 11.75 35.98 32.35
CA ILE A 395 12.22 35.89 30.97
C ILE A 395 12.07 34.42 30.53
N ASN A 396 11.21 34.18 29.53
CA ASN A 396 11.04 32.85 28.96
C ASN A 396 12.27 32.47 28.11
N LEU A 397 12.79 31.26 28.35
CA LEU A 397 13.92 30.70 27.63
C LEU A 397 13.46 30.05 26.31
N PRO A 398 14.25 30.14 25.21
CA PRO A 398 13.88 29.55 23.93
C PRO A 398 14.09 28.02 23.94
N ASP A 399 13.00 27.25 24.06
CA ASP A 399 13.03 25.78 24.04
C ASP A 399 13.05 25.21 22.60
N LEU A 400 13.84 24.15 22.43
CA LEU A 400 13.88 23.34 21.21
C LEU A 400 13.08 22.05 21.39
N THR A 401 11.78 22.24 21.65
CA THR A 401 10.71 21.23 21.53
C THR A 401 10.85 19.98 22.41
N THR A 402 10.45 20.06 23.69
CA THR A 402 9.27 19.34 24.25
C THR A 402 9.39 19.21 25.77
N LYS A 403 8.47 19.89 26.48
CA LYS A 403 8.47 20.10 27.94
C LYS A 403 9.77 20.74 28.45
N ALA A 404 9.67 21.97 28.90
CA ALA A 404 10.66 22.54 29.80
C ALA A 404 10.81 21.60 31.01
N LEU A 405 11.97 20.95 31.12
CA LEU A 405 12.42 20.37 32.38
C LEU A 405 12.50 21.50 33.40
N SER A 406 12.13 21.24 34.66
CA SER A 406 12.32 22.27 35.68
C SER A 406 13.82 22.57 35.87
N ASP A 407 14.15 23.77 36.33
CA ASP A 407 15.55 24.10 36.69
C ASP A 407 16.11 23.09 37.69
N GLU A 408 15.25 22.51 38.54
CA GLU A 408 15.59 21.46 39.50
C GLU A 408 15.87 20.10 38.83
N GLU A 409 15.07 19.66 37.85
CA GLU A 409 15.32 18.44 37.06
C GLU A 409 16.63 18.54 36.24
N LEU A 410 16.93 19.72 35.71
CA LEU A 410 18.18 20.01 34.99
C LEU A 410 19.39 20.04 35.93
N LEU A 411 19.24 20.58 37.14
CA LEU A 411 20.32 20.60 38.15
C LEU A 411 20.62 19.21 38.71
N GLN A 412 19.60 18.37 38.91
CA GLN A 412 19.71 17.03 39.49
C GLN A 412 19.97 15.91 38.45
N LEU A 413 19.91 16.22 37.15
CA LEU A 413 20.06 15.26 36.04
C LEU A 413 19.12 14.04 36.17
N THR A 414 17.91 14.24 36.72
CA THR A 414 17.03 13.17 37.19
C THR A 414 16.70 12.15 36.10
N THR A 415 16.46 12.62 34.87
CA THR A 415 16.18 11.74 33.72
C THR A 415 17.41 10.91 33.31
N GLN A 416 18.61 11.51 33.33
CA GLN A 416 19.84 10.81 32.95
C GLN A 416 20.26 9.79 34.03
N ASN A 417 20.03 10.11 35.31
CA ASN A 417 20.17 9.15 36.42
C ASN A 417 19.18 7.98 36.30
N GLN A 418 17.91 8.23 35.94
CA GLN A 418 16.92 7.18 35.65
C GLN A 418 17.35 6.30 34.47
N LEU A 419 17.92 6.88 33.41
CA LEU A 419 18.47 6.12 32.27
C LEU A 419 19.66 5.24 32.68
N ALA A 420 20.57 5.73 33.52
CA ALA A 420 21.68 4.95 34.06
C ALA A 420 21.20 3.78 34.94
N THR A 421 20.19 4.00 35.78
CA THR A 421 19.53 2.93 36.56
C THR A 421 18.85 1.91 35.65
N ALA A 422 18.11 2.35 34.64
CA ALA A 422 17.45 1.47 33.68
C ALA A 422 18.46 0.63 32.89
N TRP A 423 19.56 1.22 32.42
CA TRP A 423 20.64 0.46 31.75
C TRP A 423 21.24 -0.61 32.66
N SER A 424 21.55 -0.25 33.91
CA SER A 424 22.09 -1.18 34.92
C SER A 424 21.11 -2.34 35.23
N SER A 425 19.80 -2.10 35.11
CA SER A 425 18.78 -3.15 35.28
C SER A 425 18.61 -4.03 34.04
N ILE A 426 18.90 -3.52 32.84
CA ILE A 426 18.78 -4.25 31.57
C ILE A 426 20.04 -5.08 31.30
N VAL A 427 21.22 -4.58 31.68
CA VAL A 427 22.52 -5.25 31.50
C VAL A 427 23.28 -5.30 32.84
N PRO A 428 22.91 -6.19 33.79
CA PRO A 428 23.51 -6.23 35.13
C PRO A 428 25.02 -6.53 35.16
N ALA A 429 25.55 -7.14 34.10
CA ALA A 429 26.98 -7.43 33.95
C ALA A 429 27.83 -6.25 33.44
N PHE A 430 27.20 -5.12 33.07
CA PHE A 430 27.90 -3.96 32.54
C PHE A 430 28.66 -3.20 33.65
N SER A 431 29.93 -2.82 33.40
CA SER A 431 30.72 -2.09 34.38
C SER A 431 30.14 -0.70 34.65
N LYS A 432 29.86 -0.39 35.92
CA LYS A 432 29.34 0.93 36.35
C LYS A 432 30.31 2.08 36.05
N GLU A 433 31.62 1.80 36.02
CA GLU A 433 32.66 2.80 35.68
C GLU A 433 32.57 3.28 34.22
N ASN A 434 31.91 2.50 33.36
CA ASN A 434 31.70 2.82 31.95
C ASN A 434 30.33 3.46 31.66
N ILE A 435 29.54 3.78 32.70
CA ILE A 435 28.26 4.49 32.59
C ILE A 435 28.48 5.94 33.03
N HIS A 436 28.33 6.88 32.10
CA HIS A 436 28.56 8.31 32.35
C HIS A 436 27.25 9.10 32.34
N VAL A 437 26.95 9.81 33.42
CA VAL A 437 25.84 10.78 33.51
C VAL A 437 26.42 12.19 33.46
N LEU A 438 26.09 12.97 32.43
CA LEU A 438 26.79 14.23 32.12
C LEU A 438 25.81 15.39 31.87
N PRO A 439 26.14 16.63 32.29
CA PRO A 439 25.18 17.73 32.25
C PRO A 439 24.96 18.35 30.87
N SER A 440 25.85 18.13 29.89
CA SER A 440 25.71 18.68 28.53
C SER A 440 26.34 17.77 27.44
N ILE A 441 26.00 18.06 26.18
CA ILE A 441 26.59 17.43 24.99
C ILE A 441 28.10 17.73 24.92
N GLU A 442 28.54 18.93 25.26
CA GLU A 442 29.97 19.27 25.33
C GLU A 442 30.73 18.37 26.32
N HIS A 443 30.18 18.10 27.51
CA HIS A 443 30.80 17.16 28.45
C HIS A 443 30.82 15.73 27.88
N ALA A 444 29.77 15.28 27.20
CA ALA A 444 29.76 13.98 26.52
C ALA A 444 30.84 13.87 25.43
N VAL A 445 31.03 14.95 24.66
CA VAL A 445 32.12 15.09 23.69
C VAL A 445 33.48 15.06 24.37
N GLN A 446 33.68 15.77 25.48
CA GLN A 446 34.93 15.75 26.25
C GLN A 446 35.22 14.34 26.81
N GLN A 447 34.21 13.63 27.32
CA GLN A 447 34.36 12.25 27.78
C GLN A 447 34.72 11.29 26.64
N ILE A 448 34.13 11.45 25.45
CA ILE A 448 34.53 10.71 24.25
C ILE A 448 35.97 11.01 23.86
N ASN A 449 36.40 12.29 23.93
CA ASN A 449 37.79 12.70 23.73
C ASN A 449 38.76 11.99 24.70
N LEU A 450 38.36 11.78 25.96
CA LEU A 450 39.15 11.09 27.00
C LEU A 450 39.18 9.56 26.83
N ILE A 451 38.08 8.93 26.40
CA ILE A 451 38.02 7.47 26.10
C ILE A 451 39.04 7.05 25.01
N ASN A 452 39.62 8.04 24.34
CA ASN A 452 40.47 7.93 23.19
C ASN A 452 41.89 8.48 23.43
N ASP A 453 42.71 7.66 24.08
CA ASP A 453 44.10 7.92 24.48
C ASP A 453 45.11 8.00 23.31
N GLY A 454 44.90 8.90 22.35
CA GLY A 454 45.91 9.36 21.37
C GLY A 454 46.38 8.37 20.29
N SER A 455 46.24 7.07 20.50
CA SER A 455 46.55 6.02 19.52
C SER A 455 45.42 5.78 18.51
N SER A 456 44.28 6.44 18.70
CA SER A 456 42.97 5.92 18.29
C SER A 456 41.92 7.00 17.93
N PRO A 457 40.70 6.58 17.55
CA PRO A 457 39.51 7.39 17.18
C PRO A 457 38.85 8.51 18.07
N VAL A 458 38.95 9.85 17.74
CA VAL A 458 37.88 10.90 18.04
C VAL A 458 37.75 12.02 16.98
N LYS A 459 36.62 12.75 16.97
CA LYS A 459 36.12 13.67 15.94
C LYS A 459 35.28 14.81 16.64
N VAL A 460 35.42 16.15 16.48
CA VAL A 460 34.40 17.25 16.76
C VAL A 460 34.72 18.62 16.06
N LEU A 461 33.69 19.41 15.68
CA LEU A 461 33.70 20.63 14.82
C LEU A 461 33.09 21.92 15.46
N VAL A 462 33.66 23.13 15.25
CA VAL A 462 33.09 24.46 15.66
C VAL A 462 33.45 25.66 14.73
N ALA A 463 32.60 26.72 14.75
CA ALA A 463 32.83 28.18 14.50
C ALA A 463 32.70 28.85 13.10
N ALA A 464 31.94 29.99 13.04
CA ALA A 464 32.35 31.32 12.51
C ALA A 464 31.21 32.39 12.58
N LEU A 465 31.55 33.70 12.55
CA LEU A 465 30.70 34.91 12.76
C LEU A 465 30.33 35.66 11.45
N ALA A 466 29.32 36.56 11.47
CA ALA A 466 29.42 37.94 10.92
C ALA A 466 28.18 38.88 11.10
N MET A 467 28.42 40.05 11.72
CA MET A 467 27.95 41.43 11.43
C MET A 467 26.44 41.82 11.32
N SER A 468 26.20 43.14 11.37
CA SER A 468 24.99 43.80 11.87
C SER A 468 24.13 44.55 10.85
N SER A 469 22.82 44.52 11.08
CA SER A 469 21.77 45.35 10.46
C SER A 469 20.83 45.85 11.58
N PRO A 470 20.08 46.96 11.40
CA PRO A 470 19.16 47.50 12.43
C PRO A 470 17.98 46.57 12.80
N ARG A 471 17.82 45.43 12.11
CA ARG A 471 17.16 44.22 12.64
C ARG A 471 18.05 43.03 12.29
N THR A 472 18.37 42.18 13.27
CA THR A 472 19.29 41.04 13.12
C THR A 472 18.55 39.70 13.01
N TYR A 473 19.27 38.66 12.56
CA TYR A 473 18.76 37.29 12.60
C TYR A 473 18.45 36.81 14.02
N ARG A 474 19.20 37.28 15.03
CA ARG A 474 18.93 37.02 16.45
C ARG A 474 17.58 37.61 16.85
N ASP A 475 17.30 38.88 16.51
CA ASP A 475 16.01 39.53 16.81
C ASP A 475 14.82 38.80 16.17
N ALA A 476 14.99 38.29 14.94
CA ALA A 476 13.98 37.50 14.25
C ALA A 476 13.72 36.15 14.94
N VAL A 477 14.79 35.46 15.37
CA VAL A 477 14.68 34.20 16.11
C VAL A 477 14.07 34.40 17.50
N ASP A 478 14.46 35.44 18.23
CA ASP A 478 13.93 35.74 19.56
C ASP A 478 12.43 36.09 19.51
N LYS A 479 12.01 36.89 18.51
CA LYS A 479 10.58 37.16 18.24
C LYS A 479 9.82 35.91 17.84
N LEU A 480 10.38 35.06 16.98
CA LEU A 480 9.75 33.77 16.62
C LEU A 480 9.55 32.88 17.86
N ASN A 481 10.55 32.83 18.74
CA ASN A 481 10.50 32.03 19.97
C ASN A 481 9.49 32.56 20.99
N SER A 482 9.20 33.87 21.02
CA SER A 482 8.12 34.41 21.87
C SER A 482 6.71 33.97 21.47
N LEU A 483 6.54 33.35 20.29
CA LEU A 483 5.28 32.76 19.83
C LEU A 483 5.08 31.31 20.31
N GLN A 484 5.96 30.79 21.18
CA GLN A 484 5.77 29.52 21.88
C GLN A 484 4.83 29.72 23.09
N PHE A 485 3.97 28.73 23.36
CA PHE A 485 2.98 28.83 24.45
C PHE A 485 3.58 28.53 25.83
N ASP A 486 3.17 29.33 26.82
CA ASP A 486 3.46 29.12 28.24
C ASP A 486 2.60 27.97 28.81
N ALA A 487 3.23 27.03 29.50
CA ALA A 487 2.58 25.82 30.03
C ALA A 487 1.63 26.07 31.21
N THR A 488 1.58 27.29 31.75
CA THR A 488 0.88 27.63 33.01
C THR A 488 -0.57 28.12 32.83
N ARG A 489 -1.07 28.30 31.60
CA ARG A 489 -2.45 28.76 31.35
C ARG A 489 -3.40 27.61 30.95
N PRO A 490 -4.62 27.52 31.55
CA PRO A 490 -5.62 26.55 31.12
C PRO A 490 -6.09 26.88 29.69
N ALA A 491 -6.11 25.87 28.83
CA ALA A 491 -6.46 26.04 27.41
C ALA A 491 -7.98 26.15 27.23
N SER A 492 -8.49 27.37 27.06
CA SER A 492 -9.71 27.57 26.26
C SER A 492 -9.41 27.09 24.84
N THR A 493 -9.97 25.95 24.45
CA THR A 493 -9.62 25.27 23.20
C THR A 493 -10.58 25.73 22.10
N PRO A 494 -10.16 26.57 21.13
CA PRO A 494 -10.98 26.86 19.95
C PRO A 494 -11.23 25.60 19.13
N GLY A 495 -12.27 25.60 18.30
CA GLY A 495 -12.65 24.45 17.49
C GLY A 495 -11.55 24.09 16.48
N ARG A 496 -11.37 22.78 16.20
CA ARG A 496 -10.35 22.32 15.23
C ARG A 496 -10.58 22.84 13.80
N LYS A 497 -11.81 23.25 13.45
CA LYS A 497 -12.13 23.93 12.18
C LYS A 497 -11.56 25.35 12.11
N ASP A 498 -11.58 26.06 13.23
CA ASP A 498 -11.22 27.49 13.33
C ASP A 498 -9.73 27.70 12.97
N LEU A 499 -8.89 26.70 13.25
CA LEU A 499 -7.44 26.74 13.00
C LEU A 499 -7.04 26.92 11.52
N LEU A 500 -7.87 26.44 10.57
CA LEU A 500 -7.60 26.61 9.14
C LEU A 500 -8.20 27.92 8.60
N SER A 501 -9.34 28.39 9.12
CA SER A 501 -9.85 29.73 8.81
C SER A 501 -8.88 30.82 9.27
N ASP A 502 -8.31 30.69 10.47
CA ASP A 502 -7.21 31.55 10.95
C ASP A 502 -6.07 31.62 9.91
N MET A 503 -5.65 30.49 9.34
CA MET A 503 -4.57 30.44 8.33
C MET A 503 -4.96 31.14 7.02
N VAL A 504 -6.21 31.05 6.59
CA VAL A 504 -6.73 31.79 5.42
C VAL A 504 -6.73 33.29 5.71
N GLU A 505 -7.10 33.70 6.92
CA GLU A 505 -7.14 35.11 7.34
C GLU A 505 -5.73 35.71 7.45
N TYR A 506 -4.77 35.01 8.06
CA TYR A 506 -3.36 35.47 8.08
C TYR A 506 -2.77 35.58 6.67
N LEU A 507 -3.11 34.68 5.74
CA LEU A 507 -2.72 34.81 4.33
C LEU A 507 -3.32 36.10 3.73
N GLY A 508 -4.59 36.39 4.01
CA GLY A 508 -5.26 37.63 3.61
C GLY A 508 -4.53 38.88 4.09
N LEU A 509 -4.18 38.94 5.38
CA LEU A 509 -3.38 40.03 5.97
C LEU A 509 -1.97 40.15 5.35
N MET A 510 -1.40 39.04 4.88
CA MET A 510 -0.12 39.04 4.17
C MET A 510 -0.22 39.48 2.70
N GLY A 511 -1.44 39.66 2.17
CA GLY A 511 -1.73 40.02 0.78
C GLY A 511 -1.92 38.81 -0.16
N TYR A 512 -2.32 37.65 0.38
CA TYR A 512 -2.50 36.41 -0.38
C TYR A 512 -3.87 35.77 -0.14
N SER A 513 -4.36 35.06 -1.14
CA SER A 513 -5.41 34.04 -1.01
C SER A 513 -4.78 32.64 -0.97
N PRO A 514 -5.50 31.60 -0.50
CA PRO A 514 -5.06 30.21 -0.61
C PRO A 514 -4.71 29.80 -2.04
N ASP A 515 -5.39 30.35 -3.05
CA ASP A 515 -5.11 30.03 -4.46
C ASP A 515 -3.77 30.59 -4.96
N ASN A 516 -3.20 31.62 -4.32
CA ASN A 516 -1.84 32.05 -4.64
C ASN A 516 -0.81 30.97 -4.29
N LEU A 517 -1.10 30.07 -3.34
CA LEU A 517 -0.23 28.95 -3.01
C LEU A 517 -0.13 27.90 -4.13
N ASN A 518 -1.09 27.87 -5.07
CA ASN A 518 -1.03 26.96 -6.22
C ASN A 518 0.19 27.26 -7.12
N ALA A 519 0.66 28.52 -7.16
CA ALA A 519 1.86 28.92 -7.90
C ALA A 519 3.14 28.23 -7.41
N LEU A 520 3.15 27.70 -6.18
CA LEU A 520 4.31 27.02 -5.58
C LEU A 520 4.49 25.57 -6.06
N ASN A 521 3.56 25.03 -6.85
CA ASN A 521 3.51 23.64 -7.35
C ASN A 521 3.88 22.63 -6.26
N ILE A 522 2.94 22.40 -5.33
CA ILE A 522 3.23 21.74 -4.04
C ILE A 522 3.13 20.22 -4.12
N ILE A 523 4.15 19.53 -3.64
CA ILE A 523 4.15 18.11 -3.25
C ILE A 523 3.93 18.06 -1.74
N HIS A 524 2.77 17.58 -1.29
CA HIS A 524 2.38 17.64 0.12
C HIS A 524 2.55 16.27 0.80
N ILE A 525 3.40 16.18 1.82
CA ILE A 525 3.85 14.91 2.41
C ILE A 525 3.53 14.86 3.91
N THR A 526 2.84 13.81 4.34
CA THR A 526 2.64 13.46 5.76
C THR A 526 3.05 12.01 6.03
N GLY A 527 2.98 11.62 7.30
CA GLY A 527 3.24 10.28 7.80
C GLY A 527 3.60 10.32 9.28
N THR A 528 3.71 9.16 9.94
CA THR A 528 4.24 9.08 11.31
C THR A 528 5.78 9.00 11.26
N LYS A 529 6.32 8.14 10.40
CA LYS A 529 7.78 8.00 10.16
C LYS A 529 8.07 8.08 8.66
N GLY A 530 9.27 8.56 8.31
CA GLY A 530 9.71 8.66 6.92
C GLY A 530 9.40 9.98 6.19
N LYS A 531 8.54 10.86 6.72
CA LYS A 531 8.13 12.12 6.05
C LYS A 531 9.32 12.99 5.61
N GLY A 532 10.13 13.53 6.51
CA GLY A 532 11.34 14.29 6.15
C GLY A 532 12.35 13.57 5.24
N SER A 533 12.55 12.26 5.40
CA SER A 533 13.42 11.48 4.48
C SER A 533 12.85 11.42 3.06
N THR A 534 11.54 11.23 2.94
CA THR A 534 10.82 11.22 1.66
C THR A 534 10.90 12.61 1.02
N SER A 535 10.65 13.68 1.79
CA SER A 535 10.79 15.05 1.32
C SER A 535 12.21 15.36 0.83
N ALA A 536 13.24 14.83 1.49
CA ALA A 536 14.64 14.96 1.07
C ALA A 536 14.94 14.21 -0.24
N PHE A 537 14.45 12.97 -0.39
CA PHE A 537 14.57 12.22 -1.64
C PHE A 537 13.88 12.94 -2.81
N VAL A 538 12.63 13.39 -2.63
CA VAL A 538 11.89 14.15 -3.65
C VAL A 538 12.65 15.42 -4.03
N ASN A 539 13.09 16.23 -3.06
CA ASN A 539 13.85 17.46 -3.33
C ASN A 539 15.17 17.16 -4.09
N SER A 540 15.85 16.05 -3.78
CA SER A 540 17.04 15.63 -4.52
C SER A 540 16.72 15.21 -5.96
N ILE A 541 15.71 14.36 -6.18
CA ILE A 541 15.30 13.88 -7.51
C ILE A 541 14.88 15.05 -8.42
N LEU A 542 14.07 15.98 -7.91
CA LEU A 542 13.63 17.15 -8.68
C LEU A 542 14.82 18.02 -9.11
N ARG A 543 15.78 18.27 -8.22
CA ARG A 543 16.97 19.07 -8.53
C ARG A 543 17.90 18.44 -9.57
N HIS A 544 17.97 17.10 -9.62
CA HIS A 544 18.78 16.39 -10.63
C HIS A 544 18.05 16.26 -11.96
N THR A 545 16.72 16.19 -11.95
CA THR A 545 15.91 16.05 -13.17
C THR A 545 15.58 17.41 -13.82
N GLN A 546 15.43 18.47 -13.03
CA GLN A 546 15.19 19.83 -13.49
C GLN A 546 16.20 20.81 -12.84
N PRO A 547 17.48 20.83 -13.27
CA PRO A 547 18.52 21.68 -12.65
C PRO A 547 18.29 23.19 -12.76
N SER A 548 17.43 23.62 -13.69
CA SER A 548 17.02 25.02 -13.86
C SER A 548 15.96 25.48 -12.85
N TRP A 549 15.29 24.55 -12.16
CA TRP A 549 14.23 24.88 -11.20
C TRP A 549 14.79 25.27 -9.84
N LYS A 550 14.28 26.37 -9.29
CA LYS A 550 14.39 26.69 -7.87
C LYS A 550 13.41 25.80 -7.11
N VAL A 551 13.90 24.74 -6.45
CA VAL A 551 13.09 23.77 -5.70
C VAL A 551 13.12 24.09 -4.21
N GLY A 552 11.97 24.46 -3.66
CA GLY A 552 11.75 24.70 -2.24
C GLY A 552 11.52 23.40 -1.46
N LEU A 553 11.95 23.38 -0.21
CA LEU A 553 11.72 22.27 0.73
C LEU A 553 11.41 22.84 2.12
N PHE A 554 10.22 22.54 2.63
CA PHE A 554 9.78 22.91 3.97
C PHE A 554 9.68 21.66 4.86
N THR A 555 10.37 21.67 6.01
CA THR A 555 10.50 20.49 6.88
C THR A 555 10.40 20.78 8.37
N SER A 556 10.07 19.77 9.18
CA SER A 556 9.97 19.93 10.63
C SER A 556 10.28 18.66 11.45
N PRO A 557 10.95 18.78 12.63
CA PRO A 557 11.63 19.96 13.18
C PRO A 557 12.95 20.30 12.43
N HIS A 558 13.76 21.21 12.99
CA HIS A 558 15.16 21.41 12.57
C HIS A 558 16.14 20.75 13.55
N LEU A 559 17.39 20.56 13.13
CA LEU A 559 18.44 19.94 13.92
C LEU A 559 19.37 20.94 14.62
N SER A 560 19.90 21.95 13.91
CA SER A 560 20.80 22.98 14.49
C SER A 560 20.34 24.42 14.29
N THR A 561 19.55 24.75 13.28
CA THR A 561 19.08 26.12 13.03
C THR A 561 17.70 26.15 12.38
N VAL A 562 16.84 27.11 12.77
CA VAL A 562 15.47 27.23 12.26
C VAL A 562 15.41 27.40 10.74
N ARG A 563 16.48 27.95 10.13
CA ARG A 563 16.65 28.06 8.68
C ARG A 563 16.63 26.70 7.97
N GLU A 564 16.96 25.59 8.65
CA GLU A 564 16.86 24.25 8.06
C GLU A 564 15.41 23.84 7.73
N ARG A 565 14.42 24.47 8.36
CA ARG A 565 12.98 24.27 8.05
C ARG A 565 12.60 24.83 6.68
N ILE A 566 13.38 25.74 6.12
CA ILE A 566 13.08 26.48 4.87
C ILE A 566 14.32 26.42 3.98
N ARG A 567 14.32 25.49 3.03
CA ARG A 567 15.44 25.26 2.12
C ARG A 567 15.08 25.63 0.68
N ILE A 568 16.06 26.14 -0.05
CA ILE A 568 15.99 26.39 -1.49
C ILE A 568 17.17 25.64 -2.13
N ASN A 569 16.88 24.82 -3.15
CA ASN A 569 17.85 23.93 -3.78
C ASN A 569 18.64 23.09 -2.76
N GLY A 570 17.94 22.61 -1.72
CA GLY A 570 18.46 21.77 -0.63
C GLY A 570 19.30 22.50 0.43
N VAL A 571 19.65 23.77 0.21
CA VAL A 571 20.43 24.59 1.15
C VAL A 571 19.46 25.40 2.04
N PRO A 572 19.67 25.48 3.36
CA PRO A 572 18.92 26.41 4.23
C PRO A 572 19.01 27.84 3.71
N VAL A 573 17.93 28.62 3.78
CA VAL A 573 17.98 30.06 3.45
C VAL A 573 19.06 30.77 4.27
N THR A 574 19.63 31.86 3.74
CA THR A 574 20.63 32.67 4.45
C THR A 574 19.99 33.45 5.60
N GLU A 575 20.82 33.97 6.50
CA GLU A 575 20.34 34.78 7.63
C GLU A 575 19.70 36.08 7.15
N ASP A 576 20.23 36.74 6.12
CA ASP A 576 19.62 37.93 5.51
C ASP A 576 18.25 37.64 4.90
N VAL A 577 18.13 36.53 4.15
CA VAL A 577 16.86 36.11 3.51
C VAL A 577 15.82 35.79 4.59
N PHE A 578 16.20 35.01 5.60
CA PHE A 578 15.30 34.70 6.71
C PHE A 578 14.86 35.96 7.46
N THR A 579 15.80 36.83 7.83
CA THR A 579 15.53 38.04 8.63
C THR A 579 14.64 39.02 7.86
N ARG A 580 14.95 39.30 6.59
CA ARG A 580 14.18 40.20 5.72
C ARG A 580 12.72 39.76 5.63
N TYR A 581 12.48 38.50 5.27
CA TYR A 581 11.13 37.99 5.08
C TYR A 581 10.42 37.71 6.40
N PHE A 582 11.14 37.38 7.47
CA PHE A 582 10.57 37.28 8.82
C PHE A 582 9.91 38.59 9.21
N PHE A 583 10.61 39.72 9.02
CA PHE A 583 10.10 41.03 9.41
C PHE A 583 9.03 41.59 8.45
N ASP A 584 9.07 41.26 7.16
CA ASP A 584 7.97 41.54 6.21
C ASP A 584 6.64 40.86 6.65
N VAL A 585 6.71 39.60 7.13
CA VAL A 585 5.55 38.92 7.72
C VAL A 585 5.19 39.48 9.11
N TRP A 586 6.18 39.76 9.96
CA TRP A 586 5.95 40.23 11.33
C TRP A 586 5.23 41.59 11.35
N ASP A 587 5.73 42.53 10.55
CA ASP A 587 5.20 43.89 10.52
C ASP A 587 3.76 43.86 9.97
N LYS A 588 3.48 43.13 8.88
CA LYS A 588 2.10 42.95 8.36
C LYS A 588 1.13 42.35 9.37
N LEU A 589 1.55 41.32 10.12
CA LEU A 589 0.69 40.69 11.13
C LEU A 589 0.57 41.51 12.43
N THR A 590 1.34 42.59 12.62
CA THR A 590 1.27 43.46 13.82
C THR A 590 0.84 44.90 13.56
N GLU A 591 0.92 45.40 12.32
CA GLU A 591 0.41 46.73 11.94
C GLU A 591 -1.13 46.78 11.96
N HIS A 592 -1.79 45.66 11.61
CA HIS A 592 -3.25 45.56 11.67
C HIS A 592 -3.83 45.55 13.11
N ASP A 593 -3.01 45.29 14.13
CA ASP A 593 -3.38 45.33 15.56
C ASP A 593 -3.61 46.77 16.09
N LYS A 594 -3.50 47.79 15.22
CA LYS A 594 -3.52 49.22 15.60
C LYS A 594 -4.67 50.07 15.06
N GLY A 595 -5.70 49.50 14.41
CA GLY A 595 -6.89 50.31 14.10
C GLY A 595 -7.83 49.87 12.99
N VAL A 596 -7.80 48.61 12.52
CA VAL A 596 -8.82 48.10 11.60
C VAL A 596 -9.48 46.87 12.22
N SER A 597 -10.81 46.80 12.11
CA SER A 597 -11.63 45.71 12.65
C SER A 597 -11.36 44.38 11.93
N ILE A 598 -10.34 43.67 12.38
CA ILE A 598 -10.33 42.21 12.42
C ILE A 598 -11.33 41.78 13.53
N SER A 599 -11.90 40.58 13.45
CA SER A 599 -12.75 40.09 14.55
C SER A 599 -11.99 40.10 15.88
N GLU A 600 -12.66 40.44 16.99
CA GLU A 600 -12.09 40.65 18.34
C GLU A 600 -11.35 39.41 18.96
N SER A 601 -11.21 38.33 18.18
CA SER A 601 -10.67 37.02 18.54
C SER A 601 -9.30 36.68 17.94
N LEU A 602 -8.91 37.25 16.79
CA LEU A 602 -7.71 36.81 16.07
C LEU A 602 -6.43 37.39 16.70
N LYS A 603 -5.53 36.51 17.12
CA LYS A 603 -4.24 36.86 17.75
C LYS A 603 -3.08 36.54 16.82
N LEU A 604 -1.87 36.95 17.16
CA LEU A 604 -0.67 36.52 16.43
C LEU A 604 -0.61 34.98 16.33
N PRO A 605 -0.26 34.42 15.15
CA PRO A 605 -0.20 32.98 14.97
C PRO A 605 0.92 32.37 15.83
N GLY A 606 0.60 31.36 16.62
CA GLY A 606 1.59 30.60 17.40
C GLY A 606 2.67 29.96 16.51
N TYR A 607 3.85 29.71 17.09
CA TYR A 607 5.12 29.35 16.42
C TYR A 607 5.00 28.57 15.09
N PHE A 608 4.31 27.42 15.09
CA PHE A 608 4.25 26.56 13.89
C PHE A 608 3.40 27.16 12.76
N ARG A 609 2.33 27.90 13.08
CA ARG A 609 1.53 28.63 12.10
C ARG A 609 2.35 29.78 11.49
N TYR A 610 3.04 30.56 12.33
CA TYR A 610 3.91 31.63 11.87
C TYR A 610 5.02 31.14 10.93
N ILE A 611 5.78 30.10 11.32
CA ILE A 611 6.88 29.60 10.48
C ILE A 611 6.38 28.98 9.17
N THR A 612 5.15 28.45 9.14
CA THR A 612 4.50 27.96 7.91
C THR A 612 4.13 29.10 6.97
N LEU A 613 3.52 30.17 7.50
CA LEU A 613 3.24 31.40 6.75
C LEU A 613 4.53 32.03 6.20
N LEU A 614 5.59 32.11 7.00
CA LEU A 614 6.90 32.57 6.56
C LEU A 614 7.49 31.67 5.46
N GLY A 615 7.33 30.34 5.56
CA GLY A 615 7.72 29.40 4.51
C GLY A 615 7.05 29.70 3.17
N PHE A 616 5.72 29.85 3.17
CA PHE A 616 4.97 30.24 1.97
C PHE A 616 5.40 31.60 1.41
N HIS A 617 5.54 32.61 2.29
CA HIS A 617 5.96 33.96 1.89
C HIS A 617 7.35 33.96 1.24
N ILE A 618 8.32 33.26 1.84
CA ILE A 618 9.67 33.11 1.29
C ILE A 618 9.61 32.44 -0.09
N PHE A 619 8.90 31.31 -0.24
CA PHE A 619 8.86 30.61 -1.52
C PHE A 619 8.14 31.40 -2.63
N LEU A 620 7.11 32.17 -2.28
CA LEU A 620 6.42 33.07 -3.21
C LEU A 620 7.32 34.23 -3.65
N LYS A 621 7.97 34.91 -2.71
CA LYS A 621 8.89 36.03 -3.01
C LYS A 621 10.14 35.59 -3.74
N GLU A 622 10.66 34.41 -3.44
CA GLU A 622 11.78 33.80 -4.13
C GLU A 622 11.40 33.14 -5.46
N GLN A 623 10.11 33.10 -5.85
CA GLN A 623 9.64 32.51 -7.11
C GLN A 623 10.10 31.05 -7.29
N VAL A 624 9.88 30.23 -6.25
CA VAL A 624 10.14 28.79 -6.28
C VAL A 624 9.26 28.10 -7.34
N ASN A 625 9.86 27.27 -8.19
CA ASN A 625 9.16 26.56 -9.27
C ASN A 625 8.41 25.32 -8.76
N ALA A 626 8.91 24.66 -7.72
CA ALA A 626 8.36 23.43 -7.15
C ALA A 626 8.64 23.37 -5.65
N THR A 627 7.65 23.00 -4.84
CA THR A 627 7.77 23.03 -3.38
C THR A 627 7.45 21.69 -2.75
N VAL A 628 8.40 21.11 -2.04
CA VAL A 628 8.18 19.92 -1.21
C VAL A 628 7.77 20.36 0.19
N LEU A 629 6.54 20.08 0.60
CA LEU A 629 5.91 20.57 1.82
C LEU A 629 5.67 19.41 2.81
N GLU A 630 6.45 19.35 3.88
CA GLU A 630 6.25 18.38 4.97
C GLU A 630 5.22 18.91 5.98
N VAL A 631 4.20 18.09 6.26
CA VAL A 631 3.23 18.31 7.34
C VAL A 631 3.92 18.27 8.72
N GLY A 632 3.52 19.16 9.63
CA GLY A 632 4.00 19.14 11.02
C GLY A 632 3.48 17.94 11.80
N VAL A 633 2.18 17.97 12.13
CA VAL A 633 1.51 16.93 12.93
C VAL A 633 0.13 16.62 12.34
N GLY A 634 -0.19 15.34 12.15
CA GLY A 634 -1.46 14.92 11.57
C GLY A 634 -1.54 15.16 10.06
N GLY A 635 -2.32 16.17 9.65
CA GLY A 635 -2.63 16.48 8.25
C GLY A 635 -3.89 17.34 8.12
N ALA A 636 -5.05 16.77 8.44
CA ALA A 636 -6.39 17.37 8.26
C ALA A 636 -6.51 18.81 8.79
N PHE A 637 -5.94 19.11 9.96
CA PHE A 637 -5.96 20.42 10.63
C PHE A 637 -4.55 21.03 10.78
N ASP A 638 -3.55 20.51 10.06
CA ASP A 638 -2.20 21.06 10.10
C ASP A 638 -2.14 22.39 9.33
N ALA A 639 -1.31 23.34 9.78
CA ALA A 639 -1.18 24.65 9.16
C ALA A 639 -0.83 24.58 7.66
N THR A 640 -0.12 23.54 7.23
CA THR A 640 0.23 23.31 5.83
C THR A 640 -0.96 22.92 4.94
N ASN A 641 -2.08 22.46 5.52
CA ASN A 641 -3.24 21.97 4.77
C ASN A 641 -4.18 23.06 4.23
N VAL A 642 -3.85 24.34 4.48
CA VAL A 642 -4.50 25.51 3.84
C VAL A 642 -4.29 25.54 2.31
N VAL A 643 -3.30 24.79 1.79
CA VAL A 643 -3.06 24.62 0.35
C VAL A 643 -4.28 23.97 -0.33
N PRO A 644 -4.97 24.64 -1.27
CA PRO A 644 -6.21 24.14 -1.84
C PRO A 644 -5.96 23.03 -2.88
N ARG A 645 -4.94 23.18 -3.73
CA ARG A 645 -4.62 22.24 -4.82
C ARG A 645 -3.10 21.94 -4.89
N PRO A 646 -2.57 21.05 -4.03
CA PRO A 646 -1.26 20.46 -4.27
C PRO A 646 -1.28 19.66 -5.59
N VAL A 647 -0.12 19.48 -6.21
CA VAL A 647 0.03 18.73 -7.47
C VAL A 647 -0.02 17.22 -7.21
N VAL A 648 0.50 16.78 -6.06
CA VAL A 648 0.41 15.38 -5.59
C VAL A 648 0.53 15.34 -4.07
N THR A 649 -0.12 14.36 -3.44
CA THR A 649 -0.11 14.14 -1.99
C THR A 649 0.47 12.77 -1.63
N GLY A 650 1.20 12.69 -0.51
CA GLY A 650 1.90 11.47 -0.07
C GLY A 650 1.74 11.17 1.42
N VAL A 651 1.42 9.91 1.75
CA VAL A 651 1.39 9.38 3.12
C VAL A 651 2.48 8.32 3.30
N THR A 652 3.52 8.65 4.08
CA THR A 652 4.57 7.70 4.48
C THR A 652 4.09 6.82 5.65
N ALA A 653 4.96 5.97 6.22
CA ALA A 653 4.58 4.99 7.24
C ALA A 653 3.72 5.56 8.39
N LEU A 654 2.55 4.95 8.61
CA LEU A 654 1.70 5.16 9.76
C LEU A 654 2.24 4.43 11.01
N GLY A 655 1.87 4.92 12.18
CA GLY A 655 2.26 4.39 13.48
C GLY A 655 1.71 5.28 14.60
N ILE A 656 1.63 4.74 15.82
CA ILE A 656 1.13 5.47 16.99
C ILE A 656 2.15 6.55 17.40
N ASP A 657 1.77 7.81 17.27
CA ASP A 657 2.55 8.97 17.73
C ASP A 657 1.60 10.16 17.93
N HIS A 658 1.99 11.13 18.77
CA HIS A 658 1.16 12.30 19.12
C HIS A 658 -0.27 11.95 19.60
N VAL A 659 -0.41 10.91 20.43
CA VAL A 659 -1.70 10.41 20.93
C VAL A 659 -2.66 11.50 21.46
N PRO A 660 -2.22 12.49 22.27
CA PRO A 660 -3.11 13.56 22.76
C PRO A 660 -3.70 14.45 21.65
N GLN A 661 -3.06 14.50 20.48
CA GLN A 661 -3.50 15.31 19.35
C GLN A 661 -4.25 14.49 18.29
N LEU A 662 -3.79 13.28 18.00
CA LEU A 662 -4.20 12.48 16.84
C LEU A 662 -5.07 11.26 17.15
N GLY A 663 -5.31 10.93 18.41
CA GLY A 663 -6.06 9.75 18.83
C GLY A 663 -5.17 8.57 19.24
N THR A 664 -5.79 7.54 19.81
CA THR A 664 -5.10 6.35 20.35
C THR A 664 -4.95 5.22 19.33
N THR A 665 -5.67 5.27 18.20
CA THR A 665 -5.69 4.18 17.22
C THR A 665 -4.99 4.55 15.91
N ILE A 666 -4.60 3.52 15.14
CA ILE A 666 -4.10 3.72 13.77
C ILE A 666 -5.19 4.31 12.85
N ARG A 667 -6.49 4.03 13.11
CA ARG A 667 -7.61 4.57 12.33
C ARG A 667 -7.72 6.09 12.49
N ASP A 668 -7.63 6.61 13.72
CA ASP A 668 -7.66 8.05 14.00
C ASP A 668 -6.49 8.77 13.31
N ILE A 669 -5.29 8.20 13.45
CA ILE A 669 -4.06 8.74 12.87
C ILE A 669 -4.10 8.71 11.34
N ALA A 670 -4.65 7.65 10.75
CA ALA A 670 -4.89 7.54 9.31
C ALA A 670 -5.92 8.55 8.81
N TRP A 671 -7.01 8.77 9.54
CA TRP A 671 -8.04 9.76 9.18
C TRP A 671 -7.46 11.18 9.17
N HIS A 672 -6.68 11.51 10.21
CA HIS A 672 -5.95 12.76 10.29
C HIS A 672 -4.94 12.92 9.16
N LYS A 673 -4.22 11.87 8.76
CA LYS A 673 -3.18 11.93 7.72
C LYS A 673 -3.76 11.96 6.31
N GLY A 674 -4.78 11.16 6.01
CA GLY A 674 -5.54 11.21 4.76
C GLY A 674 -6.28 12.54 4.54
N GLY A 675 -6.40 13.39 5.58
CA GLY A 675 -6.96 14.74 5.43
C GLY A 675 -6.14 15.72 4.58
N ILE A 676 -4.96 15.34 4.08
CA ILE A 676 -4.27 16.12 3.03
C ILE A 676 -4.75 15.78 1.61
N PHE A 677 -5.47 14.67 1.40
CA PHE A 677 -5.99 14.29 0.10
C PHE A 677 -7.01 15.33 -0.39
N LYS A 678 -6.90 15.74 -1.67
CA LYS A 678 -7.78 16.74 -2.30
C LYS A 678 -8.41 16.16 -3.56
N LYS A 679 -9.63 16.60 -3.89
CA LYS A 679 -10.37 16.13 -5.08
C LYS A 679 -9.57 16.38 -6.36
N GLY A 680 -9.45 15.35 -7.20
CA GLY A 680 -8.71 15.41 -8.46
C GLY A 680 -7.17 15.44 -8.30
N VAL A 681 -6.63 15.38 -7.08
CA VAL A 681 -5.19 15.35 -6.85
C VAL A 681 -4.73 13.91 -6.59
N PRO A 682 -3.68 13.41 -7.26
CA PRO A 682 -3.14 12.08 -6.99
C PRO A 682 -2.72 11.91 -5.52
N ALA A 683 -3.12 10.79 -4.94
CA ALA A 683 -2.90 10.44 -3.54
C ALA A 683 -2.10 9.13 -3.45
N LEU A 684 -0.87 9.22 -2.95
CA LEU A 684 0.09 8.11 -2.90
C LEU A 684 0.35 7.69 -1.44
N THR A 685 0.51 6.38 -1.21
CA THR A 685 0.91 5.81 0.08
C THR A 685 1.78 4.58 -0.15
N ILE A 686 2.63 4.27 0.83
CA ILE A 686 3.20 2.91 0.94
C ILE A 686 2.15 1.95 1.55
N ALA A 687 2.45 0.66 1.59
CA ALA A 687 1.66 -0.29 2.37
C ALA A 687 1.61 0.11 3.85
N GLN A 688 0.40 0.12 4.42
CA GLN A 688 0.13 0.51 5.81
C GLN A 688 -0.43 -0.68 6.61
N PRO A 689 -0.50 -0.61 7.95
CA PRO A 689 -1.34 -1.52 8.71
C PRO A 689 -2.80 -1.48 8.21
N GLN A 690 -3.48 -2.63 8.19
CA GLN A 690 -4.80 -2.80 7.59
C GLN A 690 -5.80 -1.70 7.98
N ASP A 691 -5.95 -1.45 9.28
CA ASP A 691 -6.78 -0.39 9.86
C ASP A 691 -6.52 1.01 9.28
N GLY A 692 -5.26 1.33 9.03
CA GLY A 692 -4.86 2.60 8.46
C GLY A 692 -5.07 2.66 6.95
N MET A 693 -4.81 1.55 6.25
CA MET A 693 -5.02 1.44 4.82
C MET A 693 -6.50 1.63 4.45
N GLU A 694 -7.41 0.97 5.16
CA GLU A 694 -8.86 1.10 4.96
C GLU A 694 -9.36 2.53 5.07
N VAL A 695 -8.84 3.28 6.05
CA VAL A 695 -9.22 4.68 6.27
C VAL A 695 -8.63 5.61 5.21
N LEU A 696 -7.37 5.42 4.81
CA LEU A 696 -6.79 6.19 3.70
C LEU A 696 -7.53 5.92 2.40
N GLU A 697 -7.83 4.65 2.10
CA GLU A 697 -8.61 4.28 0.93
C GLU A 697 -10.03 4.84 0.98
N ALA A 698 -10.72 4.80 2.12
CA ALA A 698 -12.06 5.39 2.24
C ALA A 698 -12.03 6.90 1.91
N ARG A 699 -11.06 7.63 2.45
CA ARG A 699 -10.85 9.07 2.19
C ARG A 699 -10.48 9.38 0.74
N ALA A 700 -9.82 8.45 0.05
CA ALA A 700 -9.58 8.55 -1.39
C ALA A 700 -10.80 8.13 -2.24
N ARG A 701 -11.60 7.16 -1.77
CA ARG A 701 -12.81 6.62 -2.43
C ARG A 701 -14.01 7.56 -2.35
N GLU A 702 -14.08 8.44 -1.35
CA GLU A 702 -15.02 9.58 -1.28
C GLU A 702 -14.93 10.53 -2.50
N LEU A 703 -13.97 10.31 -3.42
CA LEU A 703 -13.62 11.18 -4.54
C LEU A 703 -13.55 10.44 -5.90
N GLN A 704 -14.02 9.19 -6.01
CA GLN A 704 -13.82 8.31 -7.20
C GLN A 704 -15.11 7.99 -8.00
N PRO A 705 -15.00 7.67 -9.31
CA PRO A 705 -16.13 7.30 -10.17
C PRO A 705 -16.64 5.86 -9.93
N ALA A 706 -17.83 5.56 -10.46
CA ALA A 706 -18.48 4.26 -10.36
C ALA A 706 -17.77 3.17 -11.21
N THR A 707 -18.06 1.89 -10.90
CA THR A 707 -17.50 0.72 -11.62
C THR A 707 -18.62 -0.21 -12.08
N GLY A 708 -18.46 -0.82 -13.25
CA GLY A 708 -19.41 -1.75 -13.86
C GLY A 708 -19.43 -3.17 -13.25
N LEU A 709 -18.47 -3.48 -12.37
CA LEU A 709 -18.50 -4.67 -11.51
C LEU A 709 -18.85 -4.24 -10.09
N ALA A 710 -19.87 -4.85 -9.48
CA ALA A 710 -20.31 -4.49 -8.15
C ALA A 710 -19.40 -5.03 -7.03
N GLY A 711 -19.47 -4.40 -5.85
CA GLY A 711 -18.73 -4.79 -4.65
C GLY A 711 -17.50 -3.92 -4.37
N LYS A 712 -17.33 -3.49 -3.11
CA LYS A 712 -16.29 -2.52 -2.67
C LYS A 712 -14.86 -2.93 -3.07
N HIS A 713 -14.58 -4.23 -3.08
CA HIS A 713 -13.28 -4.81 -3.46
C HIS A 713 -12.94 -4.64 -4.96
N GLN A 714 -13.92 -4.42 -5.83
CA GLN A 714 -13.67 -4.19 -7.27
C GLN A 714 -13.02 -2.83 -7.54
N VAL A 715 -13.12 -1.86 -6.63
CA VAL A 715 -12.47 -0.55 -6.78
C VAL A 715 -10.95 -0.67 -6.84
N GLN A 716 -10.34 -1.53 -6.01
CA GLN A 716 -8.90 -1.80 -6.07
C GLN A 716 -8.49 -2.45 -7.41
N ASN A 717 -9.31 -3.39 -7.92
CA ASN A 717 -9.09 -4.01 -9.23
C ASN A 717 -9.25 -3.00 -10.38
N ALA A 718 -10.20 -2.08 -10.27
CA ALA A 718 -10.42 -1.00 -11.24
C ALA A 718 -9.26 0.00 -11.26
N ILE A 719 -8.74 0.41 -10.10
CA ILE A 719 -7.57 1.30 -10.00
C ILE A 719 -6.34 0.65 -10.66
N LEU A 720 -6.07 -0.61 -10.35
CA LEU A 720 -4.97 -1.35 -10.97
C LEU A 720 -5.18 -1.50 -12.49
N ALA A 721 -6.40 -1.77 -12.94
CA ALA A 721 -6.72 -1.87 -14.36
C ALA A 721 -6.57 -0.53 -15.10
N VAL A 722 -6.96 0.59 -14.49
CA VAL A 722 -6.71 1.93 -15.01
C VAL A 722 -5.21 2.16 -15.20
N GLU A 723 -4.38 1.83 -14.22
CA GLU A 723 -2.94 2.08 -14.34
C GLU A 723 -2.27 1.14 -15.35
N LEU A 724 -2.66 -0.14 -15.39
CA LEU A 724 -2.19 -1.08 -16.42
C LEU A 724 -2.57 -0.62 -17.83
N ALA A 725 -3.83 -0.21 -18.05
CA ALA A 725 -4.29 0.27 -19.34
C ALA A 725 -3.64 1.61 -19.72
N ARG A 726 -3.46 2.52 -18.76
CA ARG A 726 -2.76 3.81 -18.95
C ARG A 726 -1.30 3.59 -19.36
N GLN A 727 -0.54 2.82 -18.59
CA GLN A 727 0.87 2.54 -18.92
C GLN A 727 0.98 1.84 -20.27
N PHE A 728 0.14 0.84 -20.53
CA PHE A 728 0.11 0.16 -21.82
C PHE A 728 -0.12 1.13 -22.98
N LEU A 729 -1.17 1.95 -22.92
CA LEU A 729 -1.50 2.89 -23.99
C LEU A 729 -0.44 3.99 -24.18
N ARG A 730 0.33 4.33 -23.13
CA ARG A 730 1.49 5.23 -23.20
C ARG A 730 2.69 4.59 -23.90
N GLU A 731 3.06 3.36 -23.55
CA GLU A 731 4.09 2.56 -24.23
C GLU A 731 3.72 2.23 -25.70
N ARG A 732 2.44 2.36 -26.07
CA ARG A 732 1.95 2.28 -27.46
C ARG A 732 1.77 3.65 -28.14
N HIS A 733 2.17 4.75 -27.48
CA HIS A 733 2.07 6.14 -27.96
C HIS A 733 0.66 6.57 -28.39
N ILE A 734 -0.35 6.12 -27.64
CA ILE A 734 -1.77 6.33 -27.95
C ILE A 734 -2.43 7.38 -27.06
N LEU A 735 -2.06 7.40 -25.78
CA LEU A 735 -2.61 8.33 -24.79
C LEU A 735 -1.61 9.46 -24.56
N ALA A 736 -2.06 10.70 -24.64
CA ALA A 736 -1.29 11.88 -24.24
C ALA A 736 -1.31 12.04 -22.71
N ASP A 737 -0.42 12.86 -22.16
CA ASP A 737 -0.36 13.11 -20.71
C ASP A 737 -1.47 14.03 -20.23
N GLU A 738 -2.63 13.43 -19.98
CA GLU A 738 -3.76 14.02 -19.28
C GLU A 738 -3.75 13.57 -17.80
N SER A 739 -3.92 14.54 -16.89
CA SER A 739 -3.96 14.30 -15.44
C SER A 739 -5.28 13.69 -14.97
N GLU A 740 -6.37 14.05 -15.66
CA GLU A 740 -7.71 13.52 -15.44
C GLU A 740 -7.87 12.10 -16.02
N LEU A 741 -8.89 11.37 -15.55
CA LEU A 741 -9.19 10.03 -16.08
C LEU A 741 -9.95 10.21 -17.40
N PRO A 742 -9.45 9.71 -18.55
CA PRO A 742 -10.11 9.94 -19.84
C PRO A 742 -11.54 9.37 -19.85
N GLN A 743 -12.46 10.01 -20.57
CA GLN A 743 -13.86 9.55 -20.62
C GLN A 743 -13.99 8.12 -21.15
N SER A 744 -13.07 7.67 -22.02
CA SER A 744 -13.01 6.27 -22.48
C SER A 744 -12.61 5.28 -21.38
N PHE A 745 -11.84 5.71 -20.38
CA PHE A 745 -11.51 4.89 -19.21
C PHE A 745 -12.70 4.81 -18.27
N VAL A 746 -13.41 5.91 -18.03
CA VAL A 746 -14.67 5.92 -17.25
C VAL A 746 -15.70 4.99 -17.91
N ALA A 747 -15.96 5.17 -19.21
CA ALA A 747 -16.84 4.30 -19.98
C ALA A 747 -16.37 2.83 -19.98
N GLY A 748 -15.05 2.57 -20.00
CA GLY A 748 -14.49 1.22 -19.89
C GLY A 748 -14.71 0.59 -18.52
N LEU A 749 -14.57 1.36 -17.44
CA LEU A 749 -14.89 0.88 -16.09
C LEU A 749 -16.38 0.60 -15.93
N GLU A 750 -17.27 1.47 -16.44
CA GLU A 750 -18.73 1.33 -16.38
C GLU A 750 -19.26 0.19 -17.29
N ALA A 751 -18.63 -0.05 -18.44
CA ALA A 751 -19.01 -1.09 -19.39
C ALA A 751 -18.43 -2.47 -19.05
N ALA A 752 -17.43 -2.57 -18.17
CA ALA A 752 -16.83 -3.85 -17.81
C ALA A 752 -17.85 -4.82 -17.19
N ARG A 753 -17.86 -6.05 -17.69
CA ARG A 753 -18.68 -7.17 -17.18
C ARG A 753 -17.80 -8.39 -16.97
N TRP A 754 -18.08 -9.19 -15.95
CA TRP A 754 -17.38 -10.45 -15.72
C TRP A 754 -18.34 -11.48 -15.13
N PRO A 755 -18.71 -12.53 -15.89
CA PRO A 755 -19.70 -13.52 -15.45
C PRO A 755 -19.36 -14.14 -14.08
N GLY A 756 -20.38 -14.26 -13.22
CA GLY A 756 -20.24 -14.86 -11.89
C GLY A 756 -19.38 -14.06 -10.89
N ARG A 757 -19.31 -12.73 -11.04
CA ARG A 757 -18.74 -11.80 -10.04
C ARG A 757 -19.73 -10.70 -9.69
N CYS A 758 -20.28 -10.76 -8.47
CA CYS A 758 -21.30 -9.83 -7.96
C CYS A 758 -22.35 -9.47 -9.03
N GLN A 759 -22.83 -10.49 -9.77
CA GLN A 759 -23.64 -10.31 -10.96
C GLN A 759 -25.13 -10.47 -10.62
N THR A 760 -25.91 -9.43 -10.86
CA THR A 760 -27.39 -9.47 -10.76
C THR A 760 -27.99 -9.75 -12.13
N VAL A 761 -28.88 -10.73 -12.22
CA VAL A 761 -29.55 -11.16 -13.46
C VAL A 761 -31.04 -11.35 -13.17
N VAL A 762 -31.90 -10.57 -13.81
CA VAL A 762 -33.34 -10.83 -13.78
C VAL A 762 -33.61 -12.05 -14.66
N ASP A 763 -34.47 -12.96 -14.18
CA ASP A 763 -34.81 -14.16 -14.93
C ASP A 763 -35.51 -13.80 -16.26
N PRO A 764 -35.11 -14.41 -17.40
CA PRO A 764 -35.64 -14.05 -18.71
C PRO A 764 -37.12 -14.43 -18.89
N VAL A 765 -37.64 -15.37 -18.09
CA VAL A 765 -39.04 -15.79 -18.10
C VAL A 765 -39.81 -15.14 -16.95
N HIS A 766 -39.25 -15.16 -15.75
CA HIS A 766 -39.94 -14.80 -14.50
C HIS A 766 -39.51 -13.43 -13.96
N LYS A 767 -40.21 -12.37 -14.37
CA LYS A 767 -39.80 -10.96 -14.08
C LYS A 767 -39.62 -10.62 -12.59
N ASN A 768 -40.29 -11.31 -11.67
CA ASN A 768 -40.16 -11.09 -10.23
C ASN A 768 -39.07 -11.97 -9.58
N LEU A 769 -38.37 -12.81 -10.34
CA LEU A 769 -37.23 -13.62 -9.93
C LEU A 769 -35.92 -12.94 -10.35
N THR A 770 -34.99 -12.79 -9.40
CA THR A 770 -33.66 -12.23 -9.66
C THR A 770 -32.57 -13.11 -9.05
N TRP A 771 -31.63 -13.50 -9.89
CA TRP A 771 -30.45 -14.29 -9.56
C TRP A 771 -29.27 -13.38 -9.23
N TYR A 772 -28.58 -13.69 -8.12
CA TYR A 772 -27.40 -12.98 -7.62
C TYR A 772 -26.25 -13.98 -7.61
N LEU A 773 -25.32 -13.84 -8.55
CA LEU A 773 -24.34 -14.86 -8.90
C LEU A 773 -22.92 -14.41 -8.51
N ASP A 774 -22.27 -15.13 -7.59
CA ASP A 774 -20.86 -14.91 -7.29
C ASP A 774 -20.08 -16.19 -6.96
N GLY A 775 -18.99 -16.44 -7.69
CA GLY A 775 -18.09 -17.57 -7.49
C GLY A 775 -17.13 -17.45 -6.30
N ALA A 776 -17.51 -16.81 -5.20
CA ALA A 776 -16.75 -16.76 -3.95
C ALA A 776 -16.55 -18.18 -3.39
N HIS A 777 -15.36 -18.46 -2.87
CA HIS A 777 -14.99 -19.80 -2.38
C HIS A 777 -13.90 -19.79 -1.30
N THR A 778 -13.36 -18.61 -0.93
CA THR A 778 -12.60 -18.39 0.32
C THR A 778 -13.41 -17.54 1.28
N LEU A 779 -13.13 -17.65 2.59
CA LEU A 779 -13.82 -16.92 3.66
C LEU A 779 -13.92 -15.41 3.37
N GLU A 780 -12.78 -14.80 3.02
CA GLU A 780 -12.69 -13.39 2.63
C GLU A 780 -13.60 -13.05 1.42
N SER A 781 -13.53 -13.83 0.33
CA SER A 781 -14.37 -13.60 -0.85
C SER A 781 -15.87 -13.75 -0.55
N LEU A 782 -16.23 -14.66 0.37
CA LEU A 782 -17.61 -14.85 0.77
C LEU A 782 -18.08 -13.68 1.65
N GLY A 783 -17.22 -13.14 2.51
CA GLY A 783 -17.47 -11.89 3.21
C GLY A 783 -17.78 -10.73 2.25
N PHE A 784 -16.98 -10.57 1.20
CA PHE A 784 -17.23 -9.55 0.16
C PHE A 784 -18.51 -9.81 -0.66
N CYS A 785 -18.83 -11.07 -0.95
CA CYS A 785 -20.08 -11.45 -1.61
C CYS A 785 -21.30 -11.08 -0.74
N MET A 786 -21.23 -11.34 0.58
CA MET A 786 -22.28 -10.97 1.51
C MET A 786 -22.39 -9.44 1.67
N ASP A 787 -21.26 -8.71 1.75
CA ASP A 787 -21.28 -7.23 1.78
C ASP A 787 -21.95 -6.62 0.54
N TRP A 788 -21.78 -7.25 -0.63
CA TRP A 788 -22.48 -6.86 -1.85
C TRP A 788 -23.98 -7.21 -1.77
N PHE A 789 -24.33 -8.44 -1.39
CA PHE A 789 -25.73 -8.85 -1.31
C PHE A 789 -26.53 -8.06 -0.25
N LEU A 790 -25.90 -7.70 0.86
CA LEU A 790 -26.47 -6.86 1.93
C LEU A 790 -26.51 -5.36 1.57
N SER A 791 -26.07 -4.95 0.38
CA SER A 791 -26.16 -3.55 -0.05
C SER A 791 -27.61 -3.16 -0.43
N PRO A 792 -28.08 -1.94 -0.10
CA PRO A 792 -29.39 -1.45 -0.51
C PRO A 792 -29.59 -1.51 -2.03
N GLY A 793 -30.76 -1.97 -2.47
CA GLY A 793 -31.08 -2.17 -3.89
C GLY A 793 -30.50 -3.45 -4.51
N VAL A 794 -29.74 -4.26 -3.75
CA VAL A 794 -29.25 -5.59 -4.18
C VAL A 794 -30.12 -6.67 -3.51
N GLY A 795 -29.60 -7.45 -2.56
CA GLY A 795 -30.38 -8.40 -1.76
C GLY A 795 -31.35 -7.70 -0.82
N ILE A 796 -31.00 -6.49 -0.35
CA ILE A 796 -31.86 -5.62 0.45
C ILE A 796 -32.72 -4.74 -0.45
N GLU A 797 -33.94 -4.46 -0.03
CA GLU A 797 -34.84 -3.47 -0.61
C GLU A 797 -34.20 -2.07 -0.65
N ALA A 798 -34.53 -1.27 -1.67
CA ALA A 798 -34.24 0.17 -1.66
C ALA A 798 -35.34 0.90 -0.88
N GLU A 799 -35.02 2.05 -0.27
CA GLU A 799 -35.92 2.82 0.61
C GLU A 799 -37.30 3.16 0.00
N ALA A 800 -37.43 3.13 -1.33
CA ALA A 800 -38.65 3.44 -2.06
C ALA A 800 -39.40 2.22 -2.63
N SER A 801 -39.04 0.98 -2.27
CA SER A 801 -39.68 -0.24 -2.81
C SER A 801 -40.95 -0.64 -2.04
N PRO A 802 -42.15 -0.62 -2.66
CA PRO A 802 -43.40 -0.98 -1.98
C PRO A 802 -43.68 -2.50 -1.94
N VAL A 803 -42.91 -3.31 -2.67
CA VAL A 803 -43.09 -4.77 -2.78
C VAL A 803 -42.09 -5.49 -1.85
N PRO A 804 -42.54 -6.38 -0.94
CA PRO A 804 -41.64 -7.15 -0.07
C PRO A 804 -40.79 -8.14 -0.87
N SER A 805 -39.58 -8.46 -0.39
CA SER A 805 -38.74 -9.49 -1.01
C SER A 805 -38.54 -10.73 -0.14
N LYS A 806 -38.54 -11.90 -0.79
CA LYS A 806 -38.07 -13.16 -0.21
C LYS A 806 -36.66 -13.43 -0.72
N ARG A 807 -35.78 -13.90 0.17
CA ARG A 807 -34.39 -14.26 -0.16
C ARG A 807 -34.20 -15.77 -0.05
N ILE A 808 -33.44 -16.36 -0.97
CA ILE A 808 -32.99 -17.77 -0.95
C ILE A 808 -31.46 -17.80 -1.07
N LEU A 809 -30.82 -18.70 -0.31
CA LEU A 809 -29.40 -19.04 -0.47
C LEU A 809 -29.27 -20.39 -1.20
N VAL A 810 -28.44 -20.45 -2.24
CA VAL A 810 -27.93 -21.69 -2.84
C VAL A 810 -26.42 -21.73 -2.61
N PHE A 811 -25.96 -22.72 -1.85
CA PHE A 811 -24.56 -22.79 -1.41
C PHE A 811 -23.96 -24.18 -1.53
N ASN A 812 -22.68 -24.23 -1.92
CA ASN A 812 -21.87 -25.45 -1.89
C ASN A 812 -20.38 -25.13 -1.69
N CYS A 813 -19.61 -26.04 -1.09
CA CYS A 813 -18.16 -25.93 -0.96
C CYS A 813 -17.43 -27.23 -1.31
N THR A 814 -16.22 -27.13 -1.87
CA THR A 814 -15.39 -28.30 -2.23
C THR A 814 -14.62 -28.87 -1.03
N ARG A 815 -14.33 -30.18 -1.06
CA ARG A 815 -13.53 -30.93 -0.06
C ARG A 815 -12.28 -30.19 0.46
N GLY A 816 -11.96 -30.46 1.73
CA GLY A 816 -10.77 -29.92 2.42
C GLY A 816 -10.95 -28.51 3.00
N ARG A 817 -12.18 -28.00 3.05
CA ARG A 817 -12.54 -26.70 3.63
C ARG A 817 -13.59 -26.93 4.74
N PRO A 818 -13.48 -26.29 5.92
CA PRO A 818 -14.45 -26.47 6.99
C PRO A 818 -15.76 -25.74 6.65
N GLY A 819 -16.77 -26.48 6.18
CA GLY A 819 -18.05 -25.91 5.73
C GLY A 819 -18.74 -25.03 6.77
N ALA A 820 -18.71 -25.44 8.04
CA ALA A 820 -19.24 -24.66 9.16
C ALA A 820 -18.62 -23.25 9.27
N THR A 821 -17.34 -23.06 8.93
CA THR A 821 -16.70 -21.73 8.95
C THR A 821 -17.22 -20.83 7.82
N PHE A 822 -17.59 -21.39 6.66
CA PHE A 822 -18.21 -20.63 5.58
C PHE A 822 -19.64 -20.22 5.93
N ILE A 823 -20.43 -21.12 6.51
CA ILE A 823 -21.77 -20.78 7.03
C ILE A 823 -21.66 -19.72 8.13
N ARG A 824 -20.65 -19.81 9.00
CA ARG A 824 -20.43 -18.81 10.05
C ARG A 824 -20.14 -17.41 9.49
N VAL A 825 -19.34 -17.28 8.43
CA VAL A 825 -19.09 -16.00 7.75
C VAL A 825 -20.38 -15.42 7.15
N ILE A 826 -21.26 -16.25 6.59
CA ILE A 826 -22.57 -15.80 6.11
C ILE A 826 -23.42 -15.29 7.27
N TYR A 827 -23.51 -16.07 8.35
CA TYR A 827 -24.26 -15.71 9.55
C TYR A 827 -23.76 -14.41 10.19
N ASP A 828 -22.47 -14.28 10.48
CA ASP A 828 -21.91 -13.11 11.19
C ASP A 828 -22.17 -11.81 10.42
N LYS A 829 -22.15 -11.86 9.07
CA LYS A 829 -22.51 -10.73 8.20
C LYS A 829 -24.00 -10.38 8.26
N ILE A 830 -24.88 -11.38 8.26
CA ILE A 830 -26.33 -11.14 8.37
C ILE A 830 -26.68 -10.65 9.78
N ALA A 831 -26.09 -11.22 10.82
CA ALA A 831 -26.32 -10.82 12.21
C ALA A 831 -25.91 -9.36 12.45
N THR A 832 -24.74 -8.94 11.95
CA THR A 832 -24.30 -7.54 12.00
C THR A 832 -25.33 -6.61 11.33
N TRP A 833 -25.81 -6.97 10.12
CA TRP A 833 -26.83 -6.20 9.42
C TRP A 833 -28.19 -6.20 10.16
N ALA A 834 -28.57 -7.32 10.76
CA ALA A 834 -29.84 -7.49 11.45
C ALA A 834 -29.88 -6.68 12.75
N ASP A 835 -28.81 -6.71 13.53
CA ASP A 835 -28.60 -5.87 14.73
C ASP A 835 -28.62 -4.37 14.38
N GLU A 836 -27.99 -3.97 13.26
CA GLU A 836 -27.99 -2.58 12.77
C GLU A 836 -29.37 -2.09 12.30
N ASN A 837 -30.31 -2.99 11.99
CA ASN A 837 -31.61 -2.67 11.37
C ASN A 837 -32.84 -3.10 12.21
N ASP A 838 -32.63 -3.54 13.46
CA ASP A 838 -33.65 -4.07 14.37
C ASP A 838 -34.49 -5.21 13.73
N ARG A 839 -33.79 -6.22 13.21
CA ARG A 839 -34.37 -7.40 12.52
C ARG A 839 -33.90 -8.71 13.14
N GLU A 840 -34.67 -9.77 12.93
CA GLU A 840 -34.26 -11.14 13.28
C GLU A 840 -33.44 -11.80 12.15
N THR A 841 -32.24 -12.29 12.51
CA THR A 841 -31.33 -13.03 11.60
C THR A 841 -31.98 -14.29 11.00
N SER A 842 -32.80 -14.99 11.79
CA SER A 842 -33.51 -16.22 11.42
C SER A 842 -34.45 -16.03 10.22
N MET A 843 -35.01 -14.83 10.04
CA MET A 843 -35.95 -14.49 8.96
C MET A 843 -35.27 -13.98 7.69
N PHE A 844 -33.95 -13.81 7.67
CA PHE A 844 -33.25 -13.16 6.54
C PHE A 844 -33.38 -13.93 5.22
N PHE A 845 -33.12 -15.24 5.26
CA PHE A 845 -33.34 -16.16 4.14
C PHE A 845 -34.60 -16.99 4.39
N SER A 846 -35.57 -16.92 3.47
CA SER A 846 -36.79 -17.73 3.52
C SER A 846 -36.53 -19.24 3.30
N HIS A 847 -35.49 -19.57 2.52
CA HIS A 847 -35.01 -20.93 2.31
C HIS A 847 -33.50 -20.97 2.12
N VAL A 848 -32.87 -22.08 2.49
CA VAL A 848 -31.47 -22.39 2.17
C VAL A 848 -31.37 -23.74 1.46
N ILE A 849 -30.56 -23.80 0.41
CA ILE A 849 -30.40 -24.95 -0.46
C ILE A 849 -28.92 -25.33 -0.52
N PHE A 850 -28.59 -26.55 -0.08
CA PHE A 850 -27.27 -27.14 -0.16
C PHE A 850 -27.30 -28.27 -1.21
N CYS A 851 -26.67 -28.03 -2.36
CA CYS A 851 -26.62 -28.99 -3.47
C CYS A 851 -25.17 -29.36 -3.83
N THR A 852 -24.99 -30.40 -4.66
CA THR A 852 -23.66 -30.74 -5.19
C THR A 852 -23.26 -29.80 -6.34
N ASN A 853 -22.06 -29.98 -6.91
CA ASN A 853 -21.68 -29.27 -8.15
C ASN A 853 -22.11 -30.02 -9.43
N ALA A 854 -22.79 -31.17 -9.32
CA ALA A 854 -23.25 -31.93 -10.49
C ALA A 854 -24.39 -31.16 -11.17
N THR A 855 -24.24 -30.92 -12.48
CA THR A 855 -25.19 -30.10 -13.24
C THR A 855 -26.57 -30.74 -13.30
N TYR A 856 -26.63 -32.01 -13.70
CA TYR A 856 -27.87 -32.73 -13.97
C TYR A 856 -28.18 -33.82 -12.93
N ALA A 857 -29.46 -34.15 -12.75
CA ALA A 857 -29.95 -35.15 -11.80
C ALA A 857 -29.42 -36.58 -12.07
N ASN A 858 -28.96 -36.86 -13.29
CA ASN A 858 -28.29 -38.12 -13.65
C ASN A 858 -26.83 -38.24 -13.17
N GLY A 859 -26.30 -37.24 -12.46
CA GLY A 859 -24.94 -37.21 -11.93
C GLY A 859 -23.86 -36.82 -12.93
N HIS A 860 -24.22 -36.48 -14.17
CA HIS A 860 -23.27 -35.97 -15.16
C HIS A 860 -23.08 -34.45 -15.05
N PHE A 861 -21.86 -34.02 -15.35
CA PHE A 861 -21.51 -32.63 -15.64
C PHE A 861 -21.70 -32.39 -17.15
N LYS A 862 -21.93 -31.13 -17.57
CA LYS A 862 -21.81 -30.73 -18.99
C LYS A 862 -20.44 -31.16 -19.54
N HIS A 863 -20.38 -31.55 -20.82
CA HIS A 863 -19.17 -32.10 -21.45
C HIS A 863 -17.90 -31.23 -21.32
N GLU A 864 -18.05 -29.91 -21.16
CA GLU A 864 -16.92 -28.98 -20.98
C GLU A 864 -16.40 -28.90 -19.53
N PHE A 865 -17.14 -29.44 -18.54
CA PHE A 865 -16.84 -29.36 -17.10
C PHE A 865 -16.34 -30.67 -16.47
N THR A 866 -15.99 -31.67 -17.25
CA THR A 866 -15.59 -32.98 -16.72
C THR A 866 -14.26 -32.92 -15.96
N SER A 867 -14.25 -32.51 -14.68
CA SER A 867 -13.11 -32.74 -13.80
C SER A 867 -13.18 -34.19 -13.28
N LYS A 868 -12.19 -35.02 -13.64
CA LYS A 868 -12.15 -36.46 -13.28
C LYS A 868 -11.78 -36.72 -11.80
N VAL A 869 -12.42 -36.00 -10.87
CA VAL A 869 -11.97 -35.86 -9.46
C VAL A 869 -12.97 -36.41 -8.44
N MET A 870 -14.19 -36.76 -8.84
CA MET A 870 -15.19 -37.37 -7.94
C MET A 870 -15.31 -38.88 -8.15
N SER A 871 -15.39 -39.63 -7.05
CA SER A 871 -15.76 -41.05 -7.03
C SER A 871 -17.29 -41.19 -7.13
N SER A 872 -17.78 -42.31 -7.66
CA SER A 872 -19.22 -42.56 -7.82
C SER A 872 -19.98 -42.72 -6.50
N GLU A 873 -19.29 -43.08 -5.41
CA GLU A 873 -19.91 -43.31 -4.09
C GLU A 873 -20.30 -42.00 -3.37
N GLU A 874 -19.63 -40.90 -3.66
CA GLU A 874 -19.85 -39.59 -3.01
C GLU A 874 -21.09 -38.86 -3.51
N PHE A 875 -21.49 -39.12 -4.76
CA PHE A 875 -22.72 -38.57 -5.34
C PHE A 875 -23.96 -39.08 -4.59
N THR A 876 -23.92 -40.31 -4.10
CA THR A 876 -25.03 -40.96 -3.38
C THR A 876 -25.18 -40.59 -1.91
N THR A 877 -24.14 -40.05 -1.24
CA THR A 877 -24.17 -39.83 0.23
C THR A 877 -24.37 -38.37 0.64
N LEU A 878 -24.14 -37.40 -0.25
CA LEU A 878 -24.33 -35.95 -0.02
C LEU A 878 -23.69 -35.44 1.28
N THR A 879 -22.56 -36.02 1.70
CA THR A 879 -22.01 -35.82 3.06
C THR A 879 -21.73 -34.34 3.36
N ILE A 880 -21.15 -33.60 2.41
CA ILE A 880 -20.84 -32.17 2.59
C ILE A 880 -22.12 -31.34 2.70
N GLN A 881 -23.15 -31.64 1.91
CA GLN A 881 -24.42 -30.90 1.93
C GLN A 881 -25.17 -31.15 3.25
N ASN A 882 -25.09 -32.38 3.78
CA ASN A 882 -25.59 -32.70 5.12
C ASN A 882 -24.78 -32.00 6.23
N GLU A 883 -23.45 -31.95 6.14
CA GLU A 883 -22.61 -31.17 7.07
C GLU A 883 -22.95 -29.68 7.07
N LEU A 884 -23.22 -29.09 5.89
CA LEU A 884 -23.65 -27.69 5.75
C LEU A 884 -25.04 -27.45 6.36
N ALA A 885 -25.99 -28.37 6.15
CA ALA A 885 -27.31 -28.31 6.78
C ALA A 885 -27.23 -28.40 8.32
N ILE A 886 -26.43 -29.34 8.85
CA ILE A 886 -26.18 -29.48 10.29
C ILE A 886 -25.53 -28.21 10.85
N ALA A 887 -24.56 -27.63 10.15
CA ALA A 887 -23.92 -26.37 10.54
C ALA A 887 -24.92 -25.20 10.56
N TRP A 888 -25.83 -25.12 9.58
CA TRP A 888 -26.90 -24.12 9.54
C TRP A 888 -27.84 -24.23 10.74
N THR A 889 -28.43 -25.41 10.99
CA THR A 889 -29.30 -25.66 12.14
C THR A 889 -28.57 -25.45 13.48
N SER A 890 -27.26 -25.73 13.55
CA SER A 890 -26.47 -25.50 14.77
C SER A 890 -26.18 -24.03 15.06
N ILE A 891 -26.18 -23.18 14.02
CA ILE A 891 -25.93 -21.73 14.13
C ILE A 891 -27.25 -20.96 14.31
N ILE A 892 -28.35 -21.45 13.72
CA ILE A 892 -29.70 -20.86 13.83
C ILE A 892 -30.71 -21.96 14.26
N PRO A 893 -30.77 -22.31 15.56
CA PRO A 893 -31.63 -23.40 16.06
C PRO A 893 -33.14 -23.18 15.82
N GLU A 894 -33.58 -21.92 15.76
CA GLU A 894 -34.95 -21.51 15.49
C GLU A 894 -35.34 -21.53 13.99
N TYR A 895 -34.42 -21.88 13.08
CA TYR A 895 -34.70 -21.91 11.65
C TYR A 895 -35.66 -23.06 11.28
N ALA A 896 -36.67 -22.77 10.47
CA ALA A 896 -37.69 -23.74 10.11
C ALA A 896 -37.11 -24.89 9.26
N GLN A 897 -37.15 -26.13 9.78
CA GLN A 897 -36.44 -27.26 9.17
C GLN A 897 -36.98 -27.66 7.77
N ASN A 898 -38.25 -27.37 7.48
CA ASN A 898 -38.85 -27.52 6.14
C ASN A 898 -38.36 -26.49 5.11
N CYS A 899 -37.57 -25.50 5.54
CA CYS A 899 -36.93 -24.50 4.68
C CYS A 899 -35.46 -24.79 4.37
N ILE A 900 -34.89 -25.87 4.92
CA ILE A 900 -33.53 -26.36 4.60
C ILE A 900 -33.65 -27.51 3.60
N HIS A 901 -33.07 -27.35 2.41
CA HIS A 901 -33.13 -28.37 1.34
C HIS A 901 -31.73 -28.90 1.06
N VAL A 902 -31.54 -30.23 1.14
CA VAL A 902 -30.31 -30.94 0.74
C VAL A 902 -30.63 -31.72 -0.55
N LEU A 903 -29.97 -31.37 -1.65
CA LEU A 903 -30.34 -31.83 -3.00
C LEU A 903 -29.14 -32.43 -3.78
N PRO A 904 -29.36 -33.46 -4.62
CA PRO A 904 -28.24 -34.17 -5.26
C PRO A 904 -27.65 -33.43 -6.48
N SER A 905 -28.40 -32.59 -7.19
CA SER A 905 -27.91 -31.82 -8.33
C SER A 905 -28.28 -30.32 -8.29
N ILE A 906 -27.72 -29.57 -9.24
CA ILE A 906 -28.06 -28.16 -9.47
C ILE A 906 -29.43 -28.02 -10.13
N GLU A 907 -29.76 -28.90 -11.08
CA GLU A 907 -31.11 -29.04 -11.69
C GLU A 907 -32.21 -29.18 -10.61
N ASP A 908 -32.01 -30.03 -9.60
CA ASP A 908 -32.95 -30.17 -8.48
C ASP A 908 -33.11 -28.85 -7.70
N ALA A 909 -32.02 -28.11 -7.49
CA ALA A 909 -32.04 -26.83 -6.77
C ALA A 909 -32.79 -25.74 -7.55
N VAL A 910 -32.59 -25.66 -8.87
CA VAL A 910 -33.31 -24.72 -9.75
C VAL A 910 -34.78 -25.08 -9.84
N ASN A 911 -35.12 -26.37 -9.98
CA ASN A 911 -36.51 -26.84 -9.96
C ASN A 911 -37.18 -26.50 -8.62
N ARG A 912 -36.48 -26.72 -7.48
CA ARG A 912 -36.99 -26.35 -6.16
C ARG A 912 -37.24 -24.85 -5.99
N ILE A 913 -36.43 -23.99 -6.62
CA ILE A 913 -36.64 -22.53 -6.64
C ILE A 913 -37.89 -22.19 -7.46
N LYS A 914 -38.08 -22.83 -8.62
CA LYS A 914 -39.27 -22.67 -9.46
C LYS A 914 -40.56 -23.09 -8.72
N ASP A 915 -40.51 -24.17 -7.92
CA ASP A 915 -41.64 -24.60 -7.06
C ASP A 915 -41.99 -23.58 -5.95
N ILE A 916 -40.99 -22.86 -5.43
CA ILE A 916 -41.19 -21.86 -4.37
C ILE A 916 -41.72 -20.54 -4.96
N TYR A 917 -41.37 -20.25 -6.21
CA TYR A 917 -41.76 -19.06 -6.95
C TYR A 917 -43.24 -19.09 -7.39
N SER A 918 -43.84 -17.91 -7.57
CA SER A 918 -45.20 -17.77 -8.10
C SER A 918 -45.34 -16.43 -8.82
N ASP A 919 -45.70 -16.45 -10.10
CA ASP A 919 -45.87 -15.25 -10.93
C ASP A 919 -46.99 -14.31 -10.41
N ASN A 920 -47.94 -14.84 -9.63
CA ASN A 920 -49.03 -14.08 -8.99
C ASN A 920 -48.72 -13.68 -7.54
N GLY A 921 -47.46 -13.79 -7.09
CA GLY A 921 -47.05 -13.39 -5.74
C GLY A 921 -46.87 -11.88 -5.60
N ASP A 922 -47.42 -11.29 -4.54
CA ASP A 922 -47.17 -9.90 -4.11
C ASP A 922 -45.75 -9.71 -3.52
N TYR A 923 -44.73 -10.36 -4.09
CA TYR A 923 -43.36 -10.32 -3.60
C TYR A 923 -42.33 -10.50 -4.74
N THR A 924 -41.10 -10.05 -4.51
CA THR A 924 -39.95 -10.35 -5.38
C THR A 924 -39.11 -11.48 -4.79
N LEU A 925 -38.61 -12.40 -5.62
CA LEU A 925 -37.76 -13.52 -5.19
C LEU A 925 -36.31 -13.26 -5.57
N LYS A 926 -35.42 -13.22 -4.56
CA LYS A 926 -33.99 -12.93 -4.71
C LYS A 926 -33.16 -14.16 -4.34
N VAL A 927 -32.44 -14.73 -5.30
CA VAL A 927 -31.68 -15.98 -5.10
C VAL A 927 -30.18 -15.69 -5.14
N LEU A 928 -29.48 -15.87 -4.02
CA LEU A 928 -28.01 -15.79 -3.96
C LEU A 928 -27.40 -17.15 -4.23
N VAL A 929 -26.55 -17.26 -5.25
CA VAL A 929 -25.83 -18.49 -5.64
C VAL A 929 -24.34 -18.27 -5.43
N THR A 930 -23.73 -18.99 -4.47
CA THR A 930 -22.31 -18.79 -4.13
C THR A 930 -21.63 -20.02 -3.50
N GLY A 931 -20.33 -19.92 -3.21
CA GLY A 931 -19.49 -20.98 -2.62
C GLY A 931 -18.64 -21.77 -3.63
N SER A 932 -19.03 -21.78 -4.91
CA SER A 932 -18.36 -22.52 -5.98
C SER A 932 -18.60 -21.89 -7.35
N LEU A 933 -17.55 -21.71 -8.18
CA LEU A 933 -17.75 -21.32 -9.59
C LEU A 933 -18.51 -22.37 -10.39
N HIS A 934 -18.34 -23.66 -10.07
CA HIS A 934 -19.06 -24.74 -10.77
C HIS A 934 -20.56 -24.77 -10.42
N LEU A 935 -20.92 -24.30 -9.22
CA LEU A 935 -22.32 -24.12 -8.84
C LEU A 935 -22.95 -22.98 -9.64
N VAL A 936 -22.29 -21.81 -9.68
CA VAL A 936 -22.73 -20.67 -10.49
C VAL A 936 -22.84 -21.06 -11.97
N ALA A 937 -21.82 -21.76 -12.50
CA ALA A 937 -21.82 -22.30 -13.87
C ALA A 937 -23.05 -23.16 -14.18
N GLY A 938 -23.35 -24.14 -13.31
CA GLY A 938 -24.49 -25.03 -13.50
C GLY A 938 -25.83 -24.30 -13.43
N VAL A 939 -25.98 -23.32 -12.52
CA VAL A 939 -27.22 -22.51 -12.46
C VAL A 939 -27.37 -21.65 -13.71
N VAL A 940 -26.28 -21.07 -14.23
CA VAL A 940 -26.33 -20.27 -15.47
C VAL A 940 -26.77 -21.10 -16.68
N GLU A 941 -26.37 -22.37 -16.74
CA GLU A 941 -26.83 -23.32 -17.76
C GLU A 941 -28.31 -23.72 -17.54
N ASP A 942 -28.63 -24.27 -16.37
CA ASP A 942 -29.92 -24.91 -16.10
C ASP A 942 -31.10 -23.92 -16.00
N ALA A 943 -30.88 -22.76 -15.37
CA ALA A 943 -31.84 -21.66 -15.38
C ALA A 943 -31.84 -20.88 -16.72
N SER A 944 -31.15 -21.38 -17.76
CA SER A 944 -31.12 -20.80 -19.12
C SER A 944 -30.65 -19.34 -19.18
N LEU A 945 -29.83 -18.92 -18.21
CA LEU A 945 -29.33 -17.55 -18.09
C LEU A 945 -28.16 -17.25 -19.03
N ALA A 946 -27.54 -18.28 -19.63
CA ALA A 946 -26.36 -18.16 -20.48
C ALA A 946 -26.50 -17.11 -21.61
N GLN A 947 -27.68 -16.99 -22.25
CA GLN A 947 -27.93 -16.01 -23.31
C GLN A 947 -27.98 -14.55 -22.82
N VAL A 948 -28.18 -14.33 -21.52
CA VAL A 948 -28.23 -13.00 -20.87
C VAL A 948 -26.87 -12.63 -20.26
N ILE A 949 -25.99 -13.61 -20.07
CA ILE A 949 -24.76 -13.51 -19.27
C ILE A 949 -23.47 -13.49 -20.11
N LEU A 950 -23.45 -14.16 -21.28
CA LEU A 950 -22.24 -14.43 -22.08
C LEU A 950 -22.09 -13.52 -23.31
#